data_AF-A0A829RBN9-F1
#
_entry.id   AF-A0A829RBN9-F1
#
_cell.length_a   1.000
_cell.length_b   1.000
_cell.length_c   1.000
_cell.angle_alpha   90.00
_cell.angle_beta   90.00
_cell.angle_gamma   90.00
#
_symmetry.space_group_name_H-M   'P 1'
#
loop_
_entity.id
_entity.type
_entity.pdbx_description
1 polymer ?
#
loop_
_entity_poly.entity_id
_entity_poly.type
_entity_poly.pdbx_seq_one_letter_code
_entity_poly.pdbx_strand_id
1 'polypeptide(L)'
;MTMKKLVFYMIVVICAIGTATGMNAKTGHAAKNNQLFYTSFEDGTETNFVQDELNQKKAARNVTSTFTPVIHGDITSTVVNDQITGSKDFNEQEIKANLFDDSVSTKFLTNENNGKNVWVAFPLKEAKEVKVYALASANDEPGRDLKSWKLLGSNDSENWQTIDERKDQSFSERGMWKKYPIASSEKYKFYKLAVSENNGASMTQLAELRLGTGDKKDDPTSSAQMSSQISTGPKDALNQLKNKGWTGDKAAVVKGSIAKGGDAYSYNNIVNDVNIKVSKNTRLQYKVMPTSESGSYDSHYDYDYTPMYAAVDLEFADGSYLSDLKGKSEDGVIVSPQEQGKSKTLLYNQWSQITVDLGKVANGKTVKRVLLAYHNPNAKKGKQFADYFDDIKLTNEKPAQPMQKVDYVNTLRGTNNNTNFSRGLTLPATTVPNGFNFWSPATNYNDNNNYEYQLNSDKKFQYMTVSHEPSYWVGDRGTWQFMVNTSIDSQKVTSGADIDHGKYASAFSHEQEIAKPQLYQISFPDKSNAAGATMKLTPTMHGAVTTFTFDKAAPHKNVIFDSARGDGKLTYHTEDQSFEAATKHSSNGMKTMYVYGKFDTPFSVAKVENSKQGIVSFDDEKTNQVEMKVATSFVSLAQAKHNYQLELEKNTFAQAQKQAEKDWNAILDRVSVQGATGNQLTTLYSNMYRLYMYPNLYSENAGTAAKEKWVYSSPYEGTDDKPVIKTGKLYANNGFWDTYRTTWPAYSLLSTPKKEAELVDGLVQHYRDQGWVPRWIAPGGTNSMVGTNSDIIFADA
;
A
#
# COMPACT_ATOMS: atom_id res chain seq x y z
N MET A 1 -66.28 14.36 -42.10
CA MET A 1 -64.84 14.69 -42.07
C MET A 1 -64.48 14.88 -40.60
N THR A 2 -63.78 13.90 -40.03
CA THR A 2 -63.99 13.50 -38.62
C THR A 2 -62.87 14.03 -37.72
N MET A 3 -63.19 14.98 -36.85
CA MET A 3 -62.37 15.37 -35.69
C MET A 3 -62.48 14.30 -34.61
N LYS A 4 -61.34 13.79 -34.11
CA LYS A 4 -61.28 12.94 -32.92
C LYS A 4 -60.40 13.58 -31.83
N LYS A 5 -61.01 13.60 -30.64
CA LYS A 5 -60.52 13.97 -29.31
C LYS A 5 -59.26 13.21 -28.91
N LEU A 6 -58.36 13.86 -28.16
CA LEU A 6 -57.44 13.18 -27.24
C LEU A 6 -57.58 13.80 -25.84
N VAL A 7 -57.69 12.91 -24.86
CA VAL A 7 -57.99 13.15 -23.44
C VAL A 7 -56.69 13.34 -22.66
N PHE A 8 -56.66 14.39 -21.84
CA PHE A 8 -55.64 14.65 -20.81
C PHE A 8 -55.85 13.71 -19.60
N TYR A 9 -54.77 13.10 -19.09
CA TYR A 9 -54.77 12.51 -17.76
C TYR A 9 -53.75 13.23 -16.87
N MET A 10 -54.29 13.83 -15.82
CA MET A 10 -53.63 14.52 -14.73
C MET A 10 -53.46 13.50 -13.60
N ILE A 11 -52.22 13.25 -13.14
CA ILE A 11 -51.97 12.54 -11.88
C ILE A 11 -51.26 13.51 -10.95
N VAL A 12 -52.03 13.98 -9.98
CA VAL A 12 -51.60 14.73 -8.80
C VAL A 12 -50.99 13.74 -7.81
N VAL A 13 -49.75 13.94 -7.39
CA VAL A 13 -49.20 13.27 -6.21
C VAL A 13 -49.21 14.27 -5.07
N ILE A 14 -50.07 14.00 -4.10
CA ILE A 14 -50.24 14.73 -2.84
C ILE A 14 -49.05 14.38 -1.93
N CYS A 15 -48.30 15.39 -1.49
CA CYS A 15 -47.36 15.28 -0.39
C CYS A 15 -48.14 15.05 0.93
N ALA A 16 -48.04 13.84 1.48
CA ALA A 16 -48.42 13.57 2.85
C ALA A 16 -47.21 13.82 3.77
N ILE A 17 -47.33 14.83 4.62
CA ILE A 17 -46.46 15.10 5.75
C ILE A 17 -46.73 14.04 6.81
N GLY A 18 -45.79 13.10 6.99
CA GLY A 18 -45.81 12.11 8.06
C GLY A 18 -44.68 12.41 9.04
N THR A 19 -45.04 12.92 10.22
CA THR A 19 -44.16 13.06 11.38
C THR A 19 -43.70 11.68 11.86
N ALA A 20 -42.44 11.34 11.62
CA ALA A 20 -41.78 10.18 12.24
C ALA A 20 -40.85 10.68 13.35
N THR A 21 -41.31 10.45 14.58
CA THR A 21 -40.57 10.59 15.84
C THR A 21 -39.27 9.77 15.82
N GLY A 22 -38.24 10.32 16.46
CA GLY A 22 -36.86 9.83 16.38
C GLY A 22 -36.63 8.38 16.81
N MET A 23 -35.73 7.73 16.09
CA MET A 23 -34.85 6.69 16.61
C MET A 23 -33.45 6.92 16.03
N ASN A 24 -32.47 7.02 16.91
CA ASN A 24 -31.04 7.14 16.62
C ASN A 24 -30.59 6.10 15.58
N ALA A 25 -30.24 6.56 14.37
CA ALA A 25 -29.58 5.74 13.37
C ALA A 25 -28.05 5.94 13.50
N LYS A 26 -27.37 4.95 14.09
CA LYS A 26 -25.92 4.79 13.98
C LYS A 26 -25.59 4.51 12.51
N THR A 27 -25.00 5.48 11.83
CA THR A 27 -24.47 5.34 10.48
C THR A 27 -23.19 4.52 10.50
N GLY A 28 -23.34 3.22 10.32
CA GLY A 28 -22.22 2.28 10.18
C GLY A 28 -22.65 1.03 9.42
N HIS A 29 -23.35 1.17 8.30
CA HIS A 29 -23.88 0.03 7.52
C HIS A 29 -23.94 0.36 6.02
N ALA A 30 -22.83 0.15 5.30
CA ALA A 30 -22.88 -0.01 3.83
C ALA A 30 -22.02 -1.18 3.31
N ALA A 31 -21.14 -1.79 4.12
CA ALA A 31 -20.32 -2.94 3.70
C ALA A 31 -20.84 -4.32 4.16
N LYS A 32 -21.77 -4.40 5.12
CA LYS A 32 -22.12 -5.68 5.77
C LYS A 32 -23.16 -6.57 5.05
N ASN A 33 -23.85 -6.11 4.00
CA ASN A 33 -24.94 -6.91 3.39
C ASN A 33 -24.52 -7.90 2.29
N ASN A 34 -23.24 -7.93 1.91
CA ASN A 34 -22.76 -8.78 0.80
C ASN A 34 -21.70 -9.81 1.22
N GLN A 35 -21.20 -9.78 2.46
CA GLN A 35 -20.18 -10.71 2.94
C GLN A 35 -20.84 -11.97 3.51
N LEU A 36 -20.50 -13.14 2.97
CA LEU A 36 -21.00 -14.44 3.39
C LEU A 36 -20.05 -15.12 4.39
N PHE A 37 -18.75 -14.92 4.22
CA PHE A 37 -17.69 -15.41 5.09
C PHE A 37 -16.45 -14.53 4.96
N TYR A 38 -15.70 -14.38 6.05
CA TYR A 38 -14.44 -13.66 6.10
C TYR A 38 -13.58 -14.14 7.25
N THR A 39 -12.29 -14.34 7.00
CA THR A 39 -11.27 -14.48 8.02
C THR A 39 -9.99 -13.76 7.59
N SER A 40 -9.42 -13.00 8.51
CA SER A 40 -8.01 -12.56 8.49
C SER A 40 -7.22 -13.14 9.67
N PHE A 41 -7.77 -14.17 10.32
CA PHE A 41 -7.14 -14.91 11.42
C PHE A 41 -6.83 -14.07 12.67
N GLU A 42 -7.37 -12.87 12.76
CA GLU A 42 -7.30 -11.99 13.94
C GLU A 42 -8.16 -12.49 15.10
N ASP A 43 -7.78 -12.12 16.33
CA ASP A 43 -8.55 -12.45 17.52
C ASP A 43 -9.96 -11.82 17.46
N GLY A 44 -11.00 -12.62 17.64
CA GLY A 44 -12.39 -12.17 17.59
C GLY A 44 -12.99 -12.08 16.17
N THR A 45 -12.23 -12.39 15.11
CA THR A 45 -12.85 -12.87 13.87
C THR A 45 -13.41 -14.27 14.14
N GLU A 46 -14.58 -14.63 13.61
CA GLU A 46 -15.21 -15.95 13.83
C GLU A 46 -14.39 -17.07 13.14
N THR A 47 -13.19 -17.35 13.64
CA THR A 47 -12.33 -18.40 13.11
C THR A 47 -12.44 -19.64 13.99
N ASN A 48 -13.30 -20.57 13.56
CA ASN A 48 -13.15 -21.99 13.91
C ASN A 48 -11.93 -22.56 13.18
N PHE A 49 -10.76 -21.94 13.35
CA PHE A 49 -9.53 -22.40 12.71
C PHE A 49 -9.18 -23.79 13.27
N VAL A 50 -8.99 -24.76 12.38
CA VAL A 50 -8.59 -26.10 12.77
C VAL A 50 -7.13 -26.31 12.39
N GLN A 51 -6.30 -26.53 13.41
CA GLN A 51 -4.88 -26.74 13.22
C GLN A 51 -4.59 -28.17 12.77
N ASP A 52 -3.67 -28.33 11.81
CA ASP A 52 -3.11 -29.61 11.34
C ASP A 52 -4.13 -30.72 10.96
N GLU A 53 -5.36 -30.35 10.56
CA GLU A 53 -6.39 -31.32 10.18
C GLU A 53 -6.25 -31.74 8.72
N LEU A 54 -5.77 -32.97 8.49
CA LEU A 54 -5.69 -33.56 7.16
C LEU A 54 -7.08 -33.76 6.53
N ASN A 55 -7.27 -33.29 5.30
CA ASN A 55 -8.45 -33.67 4.53
C ASN A 55 -8.37 -35.15 4.15
N GLN A 56 -9.27 -35.98 4.68
CA GLN A 56 -9.22 -37.44 4.51
C GLN A 56 -9.34 -37.92 3.05
N LYS A 57 -9.96 -37.13 2.17
CA LYS A 57 -10.21 -37.52 0.78
C LYS A 57 -9.10 -37.03 -0.17
N LYS A 58 -8.61 -35.80 0.00
CA LYS A 58 -7.47 -35.27 -0.78
C LYS A 58 -6.12 -35.78 -0.25
N ALA A 59 -6.04 -36.08 1.04
CA ALA A 59 -4.92 -36.68 1.76
C ALA A 59 -3.58 -35.92 1.58
N ALA A 60 -2.48 -36.59 1.93
CA ALA A 60 -1.12 -36.10 1.72
C ALA A 60 -0.24 -37.20 1.14
N ARG A 61 0.78 -36.81 0.37
CA ARG A 61 1.80 -37.70 -0.18
C ARG A 61 3.11 -36.95 -0.35
N ASN A 62 4.22 -37.59 0.00
CA ASN A 62 5.58 -37.07 -0.16
C ASN A 62 5.85 -35.71 0.48
N VAL A 63 4.96 -35.26 1.36
CA VAL A 63 5.10 -34.06 2.20
C VAL A 63 5.14 -34.52 3.65
N THR A 64 6.02 -33.93 4.44
CA THR A 64 6.09 -34.13 5.88
C THR A 64 6.11 -32.78 6.60
N SER A 65 5.59 -32.75 7.82
CA SER A 65 5.45 -31.54 8.62
C SER A 65 6.76 -31.24 9.32
N THR A 66 7.89 -31.41 8.64
CA THR A 66 9.19 -31.63 9.25
C THR A 66 9.63 -30.39 10.03
N PHE A 67 9.33 -30.38 11.32
CA PHE A 67 10.06 -29.62 12.31
C PHE A 67 11.20 -30.53 12.74
N THR A 68 12.37 -30.47 12.08
CA THR A 68 13.58 -30.87 12.79
C THR A 68 13.85 -29.72 13.74
N PRO A 69 13.52 -29.84 15.02
CA PRO A 69 13.61 -28.68 15.87
C PRO A 69 15.09 -28.34 16.02
N VAL A 70 15.39 -27.04 15.99
CA VAL A 70 16.75 -26.55 16.25
C VAL A 70 17.26 -27.11 17.58
N ILE A 71 16.36 -27.34 18.54
CA ILE A 71 16.65 -27.87 19.85
C ILE A 71 15.57 -28.87 20.28
N HIS A 72 15.93 -29.95 20.96
CA HIS A 72 14.93 -30.91 21.42
C HIS A 72 14.08 -30.32 22.57
N GLY A 73 12.77 -30.56 22.51
CA GLY A 73 11.79 -30.01 23.44
C GLY A 73 11.76 -28.49 23.44
N ASP A 74 11.75 -27.86 22.26
CA ASP A 74 11.75 -26.41 22.09
C ASP A 74 10.53 -25.77 22.80
N ILE A 75 10.80 -24.97 23.83
CA ILE A 75 9.80 -24.25 24.63
C ILE A 75 9.85 -22.74 24.38
N THR A 76 10.54 -22.29 23.33
CA THR A 76 10.72 -20.86 23.04
C THR A 76 9.39 -20.14 22.78
N SER A 77 8.39 -20.84 22.24
CA SER A 77 7.02 -20.31 22.06
C SER A 77 6.30 -19.97 23.37
N THR A 78 6.87 -20.33 24.53
CA THR A 78 6.36 -19.95 25.84
C THR A 78 6.92 -18.62 26.34
N VAL A 79 7.86 -17.99 25.61
CA VAL A 79 8.35 -16.64 25.91
C VAL A 79 7.20 -15.62 25.80
N VAL A 80 7.15 -14.70 26.75
CA VAL A 80 6.15 -13.63 26.82
C VAL A 80 6.76 -12.36 26.20
N ASN A 81 6.57 -12.20 24.88
CA ASN A 81 7.30 -11.24 24.04
C ASN A 81 7.15 -9.77 24.47
N ASP A 82 5.98 -9.38 24.98
CA ASP A 82 5.67 -8.02 25.44
C ASP A 82 6.36 -7.64 26.77
N GLN A 83 7.02 -8.60 27.43
CA GLN A 83 7.74 -8.41 28.69
C GLN A 83 9.26 -8.60 28.55
N ILE A 84 9.77 -8.63 27.32
CA ILE A 84 11.21 -8.71 27.06
C ILE A 84 11.84 -7.36 27.44
N THR A 85 12.87 -7.40 28.28
CA THR A 85 13.64 -6.23 28.72
C THR A 85 15.12 -6.46 28.46
N GLY A 86 15.93 -5.41 28.47
CA GLY A 86 17.36 -5.54 28.22
C GLY A 86 17.99 -4.28 27.70
N SER A 87 19.16 -4.46 27.10
CA SER A 87 19.89 -3.41 26.41
C SER A 87 19.04 -2.71 25.35
N LYS A 88 19.38 -1.43 25.08
CA LYS A 88 18.68 -0.58 24.13
C LYS A 88 18.76 -1.19 22.72
N ASP A 89 17.63 -1.24 22.02
CA ASP A 89 17.60 -1.66 20.61
C ASP A 89 18.29 -0.61 19.73
N PHE A 90 18.98 -1.05 18.69
CA PHE A 90 19.68 -0.15 17.77
C PHE A 90 18.71 0.69 16.93
N ASN A 91 17.62 0.07 16.47
CA ASN A 91 16.51 0.71 15.74
C ASN A 91 15.21 -0.11 15.94
N GLU A 92 14.13 0.29 15.27
CA GLU A 92 12.81 -0.33 15.39
C GLU A 92 12.70 -1.70 14.71
N GLN A 93 13.66 -2.06 13.83
CA GLN A 93 13.66 -3.32 13.08
C GLN A 93 14.57 -4.39 13.70
N GLU A 94 15.60 -3.99 14.46
CA GLU A 94 16.63 -4.88 15.02
C GLU A 94 16.52 -4.98 16.55
N ILE A 95 15.35 -5.42 17.01
CA ILE A 95 14.92 -5.38 18.41
C ILE A 95 15.12 -6.71 19.15
N LYS A 96 15.12 -6.68 20.49
CA LYS A 96 15.23 -7.88 21.35
C LYS A 96 14.21 -8.99 21.05
N ALA A 97 13.00 -8.62 20.62
CA ALA A 97 11.95 -9.59 20.28
C ALA A 97 12.32 -10.49 19.09
N ASN A 98 13.22 -10.03 18.21
CA ASN A 98 13.71 -10.82 17.09
C ASN A 98 14.47 -12.07 17.54
N LEU A 99 14.93 -12.14 18.79
CA LEU A 99 15.57 -13.36 19.32
C LEU A 99 14.62 -14.57 19.40
N PHE A 100 13.32 -14.33 19.32
CA PHE A 100 12.27 -15.33 19.52
C PHE A 100 11.25 -15.31 18.37
N ASP A 101 11.60 -14.73 17.21
CA ASP A 101 10.68 -14.59 16.08
C ASP A 101 10.76 -15.77 15.11
N ASP A 102 11.64 -16.75 15.37
CA ASP A 102 11.89 -17.94 14.58
C ASP A 102 12.56 -17.66 13.23
N SER A 103 13.40 -16.63 13.16
CA SER A 103 14.09 -16.19 11.95
C SER A 103 15.57 -15.90 12.17
N VAL A 104 16.43 -16.61 11.46
CA VAL A 104 17.87 -16.27 11.42
C VAL A 104 18.19 -15.09 10.50
N SER A 105 17.17 -14.50 9.87
CA SER A 105 17.32 -13.35 8.95
C SER A 105 16.99 -12.00 9.58
N THR A 106 16.33 -12.02 10.73
CA THR A 106 16.21 -10.87 11.64
C THR A 106 17.26 -11.01 12.74
N LYS A 107 17.42 -9.96 13.55
CA LYS A 107 18.37 -9.97 14.68
C LYS A 107 18.02 -8.93 15.70
N PHE A 108 18.43 -9.17 16.94
CA PHE A 108 18.67 -8.11 17.90
C PHE A 108 20.03 -7.47 17.60
N LEU A 109 20.09 -6.14 17.53
CA LEU A 109 21.33 -5.38 17.42
C LEU A 109 21.34 -4.27 18.48
N THR A 110 22.51 -4.03 19.08
CA THR A 110 22.71 -2.89 19.96
C THR A 110 24.12 -2.34 19.86
N ASN A 111 24.24 -1.01 20.00
CA ASN A 111 25.49 -0.30 20.18
C ASN A 111 25.68 0.20 21.63
N GLU A 112 24.78 -0.16 22.54
CA GLU A 112 24.90 0.19 23.94
C GLU A 112 26.22 -0.34 24.51
N ASN A 113 26.86 0.45 25.38
CA ASN A 113 28.12 0.09 26.04
C ASN A 113 29.22 -0.34 25.05
N ASN A 114 29.19 0.18 23.81
CA ASN A 114 30.12 -0.19 22.74
C ASN A 114 30.12 -1.71 22.47
N GLY A 115 28.93 -2.33 22.52
CA GLY A 115 28.73 -3.76 22.27
C GLY A 115 29.11 -4.68 23.44
N LYS A 116 29.53 -4.14 24.59
CA LYS A 116 29.95 -4.94 25.75
C LYS A 116 28.88 -4.93 26.85
N ASN A 117 28.87 -5.95 27.72
CA ASN A 117 27.90 -6.04 28.82
C ASN A 117 26.44 -5.89 28.36
N VAL A 118 26.13 -6.44 27.19
CA VAL A 118 24.79 -6.45 26.59
C VAL A 118 23.96 -7.53 27.27
N TRP A 119 22.68 -7.28 27.53
CA TRP A 119 21.83 -8.29 28.13
C TRP A 119 20.40 -8.24 27.63
N VAL A 120 19.73 -9.40 27.65
CA VAL A 120 18.30 -9.54 27.35
C VAL A 120 17.67 -10.47 28.39
N ALA A 121 16.62 -10.02 29.05
CA ALA A 121 15.83 -10.81 29.99
C ALA A 121 14.39 -10.95 29.51
N PHE A 122 13.82 -12.12 29.75
CA PHE A 122 12.52 -12.48 29.21
C PHE A 122 11.81 -13.51 30.11
N PRO A 123 10.49 -13.38 30.32
CA PRO A 123 9.71 -14.38 31.04
C PRO A 123 9.22 -15.49 30.12
N LEU A 124 9.02 -16.67 30.71
CA LEU A 124 8.16 -17.71 30.18
C LEU A 124 6.75 -17.60 30.79
N LYS A 125 5.74 -18.13 30.10
CA LYS A 125 4.34 -18.21 30.57
C LYS A 125 4.22 -18.85 31.95
N GLU A 126 5.05 -19.86 32.22
CA GLU A 126 5.19 -20.54 33.50
C GLU A 126 6.64 -20.98 33.73
N ALA A 127 7.00 -21.30 34.97
CA ALA A 127 8.35 -21.76 35.29
C ALA A 127 8.64 -23.11 34.61
N LYS A 128 9.71 -23.17 33.80
CA LYS A 128 10.12 -24.37 33.05
C LYS A 128 11.55 -24.76 33.39
N GLU A 129 11.86 -26.03 33.20
CA GLU A 129 13.23 -26.53 33.25
C GLU A 129 13.83 -26.38 31.84
N VAL A 130 15.01 -25.76 31.74
CA VAL A 130 15.77 -25.63 30.48
C VAL A 130 17.05 -26.45 30.63
N LYS A 131 17.22 -27.45 29.77
CA LYS A 131 18.43 -28.31 29.77
C LYS A 131 19.36 -28.02 28.62
N VAL A 132 18.93 -27.23 27.65
CA VAL A 132 19.74 -26.85 26.50
C VAL A 132 19.22 -25.52 25.98
N TYR A 133 20.13 -24.68 25.48
CA TYR A 133 19.76 -23.53 24.66
C TYR A 133 20.54 -23.53 23.35
N ALA A 134 20.04 -22.86 22.34
CA ALA A 134 20.72 -22.69 21.07
C ALA A 134 20.77 -21.21 20.68
N LEU A 135 21.88 -20.79 20.09
CA LEU A 135 22.10 -19.43 19.60
C LEU A 135 22.37 -19.48 18.09
N ALA A 136 21.80 -18.55 17.33
CA ALA A 136 22.12 -18.38 15.91
C ALA A 136 22.95 -17.10 15.68
N SER A 137 24.03 -17.20 14.91
CA SER A 137 24.70 -16.00 14.39
C SER A 137 23.76 -15.22 13.47
N ALA A 138 23.87 -13.88 13.45
CA ALA A 138 22.99 -13.06 12.61
C ALA A 138 23.31 -13.21 11.10
N ASN A 139 22.99 -12.23 10.26
CA ASN A 139 23.17 -12.31 8.80
C ASN A 139 24.33 -11.51 8.15
N ASP A 140 24.98 -10.53 8.79
CA ASP A 140 25.88 -9.56 8.12
C ASP A 140 27.34 -9.45 8.64
N GLU A 141 27.60 -9.02 9.90
CA GLU A 141 28.95 -8.73 10.40
C GLU A 141 29.49 -9.69 11.51
N PRO A 142 30.46 -10.58 11.24
CA PRO A 142 30.98 -11.54 12.24
C PRO A 142 31.58 -10.90 13.50
N GLY A 143 32.17 -9.70 13.39
CA GLY A 143 32.79 -9.00 14.54
C GLY A 143 31.80 -8.65 15.66
N ARG A 144 30.49 -8.60 15.35
CA ARG A 144 29.40 -8.29 16.29
C ARG A 144 28.82 -9.52 16.98
N ASP A 145 29.20 -10.72 16.57
CA ASP A 145 28.65 -11.94 17.15
C ASP A 145 29.16 -12.13 18.59
N LEU A 146 28.34 -12.78 19.41
CA LEU A 146 28.66 -13.09 20.81
C LEU A 146 29.92 -13.95 20.90
N LYS A 147 30.80 -13.59 21.84
CA LYS A 147 32.03 -14.34 22.16
C LYS A 147 31.96 -14.99 23.55
N SER A 148 31.50 -14.24 24.55
CA SER A 148 31.42 -14.70 25.94
C SER A 148 30.13 -14.21 26.59
N TRP A 149 29.44 -15.09 27.32
CA TRP A 149 28.16 -14.76 27.97
C TRP A 149 27.85 -15.70 29.14
N LYS A 150 26.86 -15.29 29.94
CA LYS A 150 26.19 -16.09 30.95
C LYS A 150 24.72 -16.21 30.61
N LEU A 151 24.15 -17.40 30.81
CA LEU A 151 22.71 -17.57 30.90
C LEU A 151 22.34 -17.64 32.38
N LEU A 152 21.35 -16.84 32.79
CA LEU A 152 20.88 -16.76 34.16
C LEU A 152 19.40 -17.11 34.26
N GLY A 153 18.99 -17.69 35.38
CA GLY A 153 17.61 -17.99 35.75
C GLY A 153 17.16 -17.22 36.99
N SER A 154 15.88 -16.87 37.06
CA SER A 154 15.24 -16.22 38.20
C SER A 154 13.75 -16.59 38.30
N ASN A 155 13.19 -16.53 39.51
CA ASN A 155 11.75 -16.72 39.74
C ASN A 155 11.03 -15.42 40.15
N ASP A 156 11.78 -14.33 40.42
CA ASP A 156 11.26 -13.03 40.85
C ASP A 156 11.72 -11.86 39.96
N SER A 157 12.54 -12.13 38.92
CA SER A 157 13.17 -11.16 38.03
C SER A 157 14.21 -10.22 38.67
N GLU A 158 14.46 -10.36 39.96
CA GLU A 158 15.39 -9.53 40.75
C GLU A 158 16.64 -10.31 41.13
N ASN A 159 16.47 -11.53 41.65
CA ASN A 159 17.54 -12.42 42.09
C ASN A 159 17.90 -13.41 40.97
N TRP A 160 19.10 -13.28 40.43
CA TRP A 160 19.55 -14.04 39.26
C TRP A 160 20.64 -15.04 39.62
N GLN A 161 20.40 -16.31 39.29
CA GLN A 161 21.39 -17.38 39.42
C GLN A 161 22.01 -17.69 38.07
N THR A 162 23.34 -17.79 37.99
CA THR A 162 24.01 -18.25 36.77
C THR A 162 23.73 -19.74 36.57
N ILE A 163 23.13 -20.09 35.43
CA ILE A 163 22.81 -21.48 35.07
C ILE A 163 23.77 -22.05 34.02
N ASP A 164 24.40 -21.19 33.20
CA ASP A 164 25.46 -21.57 32.26
C ASP A 164 26.41 -20.39 32.01
N GLU A 165 27.67 -20.68 31.68
CA GLU A 165 28.68 -19.69 31.30
C GLU A 165 29.49 -20.21 30.11
N ARG A 166 29.64 -19.39 29.07
CA ARG A 166 30.43 -19.70 27.86
C ARG A 166 31.44 -18.61 27.61
N LYS A 167 32.63 -19.03 27.14
CA LYS A 167 33.74 -18.15 26.79
C LYS A 167 34.32 -18.55 25.44
N ASP A 168 34.93 -17.59 24.78
CA ASP A 168 35.71 -17.77 23.54
C ASP A 168 34.97 -18.55 22.45
N GLN A 169 33.68 -18.28 22.31
CA GLN A 169 32.85 -18.84 21.25
C GLN A 169 33.01 -18.02 19.96
N SER A 170 32.81 -18.70 18.84
CA SER A 170 32.85 -18.12 17.50
C SER A 170 31.80 -18.76 16.61
N PHE A 171 31.35 -18.08 15.56
CA PHE A 171 30.45 -18.62 14.56
C PHE A 171 31.14 -18.53 13.20
N SER A 172 31.34 -19.68 12.53
CA SER A 172 32.11 -19.74 11.28
C SER A 172 31.30 -19.37 10.04
N GLU A 173 29.97 -19.41 10.16
CA GLU A 173 29.02 -19.14 9.09
C GLU A 173 27.88 -18.25 9.62
N ARG A 174 27.10 -17.65 8.69
CA ARG A 174 25.93 -16.83 9.02
C ARG A 174 24.67 -17.67 9.17
N GLY A 175 23.80 -17.29 10.11
CA GLY A 175 22.64 -18.12 10.49
C GLY A 175 23.03 -19.45 11.14
N MET A 176 24.29 -19.59 11.58
CA MET A 176 24.81 -20.83 12.14
C MET A 176 24.27 -21.04 13.55
N TRP A 177 23.63 -22.18 13.78
CA TRP A 177 23.19 -22.59 15.10
C TRP A 177 24.31 -23.27 15.90
N LYS A 178 24.48 -22.85 17.16
CA LYS A 178 25.26 -23.59 18.17
C LYS A 178 24.38 -23.93 19.35
N LYS A 179 24.47 -25.18 19.83
CA LYS A 179 23.67 -25.71 20.93
C LYS A 179 24.54 -25.91 22.17
N TYR A 180 24.00 -25.56 23.32
CA TYR A 180 24.70 -25.51 24.59
C TYR A 180 23.89 -26.26 25.66
N PRO A 181 24.29 -27.51 26.01
CA PRO A 181 23.67 -28.24 27.11
C PRO A 181 23.95 -27.56 28.46
N ILE A 182 22.94 -27.53 29.32
CA ILE A 182 22.95 -26.96 30.67
C ILE A 182 22.85 -28.12 31.68
N ALA A 183 23.57 -28.02 32.80
CA ALA A 183 23.55 -29.03 33.85
C ALA A 183 22.45 -28.80 34.92
N SER A 184 21.86 -27.61 34.99
CA SER A 184 20.83 -27.26 35.97
C SER A 184 19.52 -27.99 35.72
N SER A 185 18.87 -28.45 36.80
CA SER A 185 17.53 -29.04 36.78
C SER A 185 16.47 -28.16 37.45
N GLU A 186 16.83 -26.92 37.83
CA GLU A 186 15.88 -25.99 38.43
C GLU A 186 14.95 -25.37 37.39
N LYS A 187 13.72 -25.06 37.83
CA LYS A 187 12.71 -24.40 37.01
C LYS A 187 12.73 -22.90 37.29
N TYR A 188 12.85 -22.11 36.23
CA TYR A 188 12.80 -20.65 36.33
C TYR A 188 11.67 -20.09 35.47
N LYS A 189 11.02 -19.03 35.97
CA LYS A 189 10.06 -18.25 35.18
C LYS A 189 10.74 -17.22 34.29
N PHE A 190 11.86 -16.66 34.73
CA PHE A 190 12.60 -15.62 34.02
C PHE A 190 14.00 -16.12 33.64
N TYR A 191 14.40 -15.81 32.42
CA TYR A 191 15.75 -16.09 31.91
C TYR A 191 16.41 -14.79 31.46
N LYS A 192 17.75 -14.74 31.56
CA LYS A 192 18.56 -13.61 31.13
C LYS A 192 19.81 -14.09 30.42
N LEU A 193 20.00 -13.67 29.17
CA LEU A 193 21.25 -13.81 28.45
C LEU A 193 22.09 -12.55 28.67
N ALA A 194 23.23 -12.68 29.36
CA ALA A 194 24.14 -11.59 29.68
C ALA A 194 25.47 -11.78 28.95
N VAL A 195 25.67 -11.03 27.87
CA VAL A 195 26.84 -11.04 26.99
C VAL A 195 27.91 -10.10 27.54
N SER A 196 29.05 -10.66 27.93
CA SER A 196 30.19 -9.86 28.39
C SER A 196 31.05 -9.36 27.24
N GLU A 197 31.22 -10.17 26.18
CA GLU A 197 32.11 -9.86 25.05
C GLU A 197 31.55 -10.32 23.70
N ASN A 198 31.88 -9.57 22.66
CA ASN A 198 31.72 -9.92 21.24
C ASN A 198 33.09 -10.12 20.57
N ASN A 199 33.12 -10.31 19.25
CA ASN A 199 34.35 -10.50 18.48
C ASN A 199 35.07 -9.21 18.07
N GLY A 200 34.93 -8.12 18.84
CA GLY A 200 35.75 -6.91 18.73
C GLY A 200 35.09 -5.73 18.00
N ALA A 201 33.83 -5.85 17.56
CA ALA A 201 33.07 -4.72 17.02
C ALA A 201 32.52 -3.80 18.12
N SER A 202 32.14 -2.58 17.75
CA SER A 202 31.47 -1.60 18.62
C SER A 202 29.98 -1.90 18.88
N MET A 203 29.46 -2.96 18.28
CA MET A 203 28.06 -3.37 18.35
C MET A 203 27.96 -4.88 18.58
N THR A 204 26.86 -5.33 19.16
CA THR A 204 26.60 -6.75 19.40
C THR A 204 25.27 -7.17 18.81
N GLN A 205 25.26 -8.34 18.19
CA GLN A 205 24.10 -8.87 17.51
C GLN A 205 23.87 -10.35 17.80
N LEU A 206 22.62 -10.77 17.71
CA LEU A 206 22.22 -12.18 17.77
C LEU A 206 20.95 -12.36 16.94
N ALA A 207 20.90 -13.40 16.10
CA ALA A 207 19.70 -13.69 15.32
C ALA A 207 18.62 -14.27 16.22
N GLU A 208 18.93 -15.39 16.89
CA GLU A 208 17.95 -16.18 17.62
C GLU A 208 18.52 -16.76 18.92
N LEU A 209 17.62 -16.95 19.89
CA LEU A 209 17.83 -17.70 21.12
C LEU A 209 16.70 -18.73 21.29
N ARG A 210 17.06 -20.02 21.37
CA ARG A 210 16.13 -21.11 21.66
C ARG A 210 16.38 -21.74 23.01
N LEU A 211 15.29 -22.10 23.68
CA LEU A 211 15.30 -22.85 24.93
C LEU A 211 14.65 -24.22 24.73
N GLY A 212 15.26 -25.26 25.27
CA GLY A 212 14.75 -26.63 25.15
C GLY A 212 14.80 -27.42 26.45
N THR A 213 13.82 -28.31 26.64
CA THR A 213 13.85 -29.31 27.71
C THR A 213 14.91 -30.37 27.46
N GLY A 214 15.40 -30.49 26.21
CA GLY A 214 16.39 -31.48 25.79
C GLY A 214 15.83 -32.89 25.62
N ASP A 215 14.55 -33.14 25.94
CA ASP A 215 13.90 -34.42 25.70
C ASP A 215 13.27 -34.44 24.31
N LYS A 216 13.73 -35.37 23.46
CA LYS A 216 13.19 -35.58 22.13
C LYS A 216 11.71 -35.96 22.14
N LYS A 217 11.19 -36.53 23.23
CA LYS A 217 9.76 -36.86 23.37
C LYS A 217 8.87 -35.63 23.43
N ASP A 218 9.43 -34.49 23.82
CA ASP A 218 8.73 -33.21 23.86
C ASP A 218 8.75 -32.53 22.47
N ASP A 219 9.45 -33.08 21.47
CA ASP A 219 9.40 -32.58 20.11
C ASP A 219 8.01 -32.79 19.49
N PRO A 220 7.51 -31.83 18.69
CA PRO A 220 6.35 -32.07 17.83
C PRO A 220 6.60 -33.30 16.96
N THR A 221 5.69 -34.26 16.97
CA THR A 221 5.86 -35.48 16.17
C THR A 221 5.74 -35.13 14.69
N SER A 222 6.80 -35.38 13.90
CA SER A 222 6.74 -35.21 12.44
C SER A 222 5.60 -36.07 11.88
N SER A 223 4.66 -35.43 11.19
CA SER A 223 3.52 -36.07 10.55
C SER A 223 3.73 -36.18 9.03
N ALA A 224 3.11 -37.18 8.40
CA ALA A 224 3.16 -37.39 6.95
C ALA A 224 2.18 -36.48 6.18
N GLN A 225 2.17 -35.20 6.52
CA GLN A 225 1.36 -34.13 5.92
C GLN A 225 2.09 -32.79 6.10
N MET A 226 1.60 -31.69 5.51
CA MET A 226 2.07 -30.35 5.89
C MET A 226 1.45 -29.94 7.25
N SER A 227 2.12 -29.03 7.97
CA SER A 227 1.48 -28.34 9.09
C SER A 227 0.65 -27.15 8.61
N SER A 228 -0.35 -26.76 9.38
CA SER A 228 -1.18 -25.57 9.16
C SER A 228 -1.51 -24.89 10.48
N GLN A 229 -1.06 -23.66 10.67
CA GLN A 229 -1.20 -22.90 11.91
C GLN A 229 -1.49 -21.41 11.66
N ILE A 230 -1.95 -20.70 12.68
CA ILE A 230 -1.97 -19.22 12.67
C ILE A 230 -0.59 -18.74 13.15
N SER A 231 -0.02 -17.76 12.46
CA SER A 231 1.21 -17.09 12.88
C SER A 231 1.07 -15.59 12.72
N THR A 232 2.11 -14.84 13.11
CA THR A 232 2.19 -13.40 12.94
C THR A 232 2.42 -12.97 11.48
N GLY A 233 2.26 -13.85 10.49
CA GLY A 233 2.55 -13.54 9.09
C GLY A 233 4.04 -13.69 8.70
N PRO A 234 4.37 -13.44 7.42
CA PRO A 234 5.67 -13.74 6.85
C PRO A 234 6.79 -12.82 7.31
N LYS A 235 7.99 -13.39 7.49
CA LYS A 235 9.18 -12.71 8.02
C LYS A 235 10.04 -12.08 6.92
N ASP A 236 9.85 -12.52 5.68
CA ASP A 236 10.68 -12.20 4.53
C ASP A 236 9.92 -11.50 3.40
N ALA A 237 8.76 -10.91 3.72
CA ALA A 237 7.99 -10.07 2.80
C ALA A 237 8.85 -8.91 2.26
N LEU A 238 8.86 -8.72 0.93
CA LEU A 238 9.74 -7.75 0.26
C LEU A 238 9.19 -6.32 0.26
N ASN A 239 7.87 -6.17 0.17
CA ASN A 239 7.21 -4.89 -0.05
C ASN A 239 6.02 -4.68 0.91
N GLN A 240 6.14 -5.20 2.13
CA GLN A 240 5.18 -5.03 3.22
C GLN A 240 5.91 -5.17 4.56
N LEU A 241 5.29 -4.69 5.64
CA LEU A 241 5.76 -4.96 7.00
C LEU A 241 5.96 -6.46 7.23
N LYS A 242 7.12 -6.81 7.77
CA LYS A 242 7.45 -8.18 8.22
C LYS A 242 6.65 -8.52 9.47
N ASN A 243 6.40 -9.81 9.69
CA ASN A 243 5.64 -10.29 10.84
C ASN A 243 4.26 -9.61 10.93
N LYS A 244 3.58 -9.47 9.79
CA LYS A 244 2.19 -9.02 9.69
C LYS A 244 1.41 -9.85 8.66
N GLY A 245 0.11 -10.01 8.88
CA GLY A 245 -0.83 -10.45 7.85
C GLY A 245 -0.88 -9.46 6.68
N TRP A 246 -1.58 -9.83 5.60
CA TRP A 246 -1.92 -8.84 4.58
C TRP A 246 -2.81 -7.74 5.17
N THR A 247 -3.81 -8.14 5.97
CA THR A 247 -4.47 -7.25 6.93
C THR A 247 -4.14 -7.66 8.36
N GLY A 248 -4.01 -6.68 9.25
CA GLY A 248 -3.75 -6.95 10.66
C GLY A 248 -2.36 -7.53 10.96
N ASP A 249 -2.32 -8.36 12.00
CA ASP A 249 -1.15 -8.89 12.67
C ASP A 249 -0.98 -10.41 12.49
N LYS A 250 -1.97 -11.10 11.93
CA LYS A 250 -2.01 -12.57 11.83
C LYS A 250 -2.26 -13.05 10.40
N ALA A 251 -1.80 -14.27 10.12
CA ALA A 251 -2.11 -14.99 8.88
C ALA A 251 -2.08 -16.50 9.15
N ALA A 252 -2.76 -17.27 8.31
CA ALA A 252 -2.57 -18.72 8.29
C ALA A 252 -1.29 -19.04 7.50
N VAL A 253 -0.51 -20.00 7.98
CA VAL A 253 0.67 -20.52 7.28
C VAL A 253 0.58 -22.03 7.17
N VAL A 254 0.92 -22.56 5.99
CA VAL A 254 1.14 -23.99 5.78
C VAL A 254 2.62 -24.25 5.53
N LYS A 255 3.22 -25.18 6.29
CA LYS A 255 4.64 -25.50 6.18
C LYS A 255 4.86 -26.98 5.87
N GLY A 256 5.82 -27.28 5.00
CA GLY A 256 6.15 -28.65 4.68
C GLY A 256 7.52 -28.82 4.05
N SER A 257 8.03 -30.05 4.10
CA SER A 257 9.22 -30.46 3.35
C SER A 257 8.89 -31.63 2.43
N ILE A 258 9.53 -31.63 1.27
CA ILE A 258 9.38 -32.68 0.26
C ILE A 258 10.20 -33.90 0.68
N ALA A 259 9.53 -34.89 1.26
CA ALA A 259 10.16 -36.11 1.79
C ALA A 259 10.76 -36.99 0.68
N LYS A 260 10.08 -37.06 -0.47
CA LYS A 260 10.53 -37.76 -1.69
C LYS A 260 10.20 -36.89 -2.89
N GLY A 261 11.09 -36.85 -3.89
CA GLY A 261 10.83 -36.12 -5.12
C GLY A 261 9.72 -36.75 -5.96
N GLY A 262 9.23 -36.02 -6.95
CA GLY A 262 8.09 -36.38 -7.78
C GLY A 262 6.81 -35.74 -7.25
N ASP A 263 5.71 -36.47 -7.31
CA ASP A 263 4.39 -35.92 -7.05
C ASP A 263 4.11 -35.81 -5.54
N ALA A 264 4.11 -34.57 -5.04
CA ALA A 264 4.00 -34.22 -3.62
C ALA A 264 2.83 -33.28 -3.36
N TYR A 265 1.97 -33.63 -2.41
CA TYR A 265 0.79 -32.85 -2.05
C TYR A 265 0.38 -33.00 -0.59
N SER A 266 -0.32 -32.00 -0.07
CA SER A 266 -1.01 -32.04 1.22
C SER A 266 -2.17 -31.05 1.21
N TYR A 267 -3.30 -31.45 1.79
CA TYR A 267 -4.52 -30.65 1.85
C TYR A 267 -5.02 -30.62 3.29
N ASN A 268 -5.00 -29.46 3.92
CA ASN A 268 -5.43 -29.30 5.31
C ASN A 268 -6.75 -28.53 5.32
N ASN A 269 -7.71 -29.02 6.09
CA ASN A 269 -8.90 -28.24 6.41
C ASN A 269 -8.49 -27.14 7.38
N ILE A 270 -8.91 -25.90 7.12
CA ILE A 270 -8.64 -24.78 8.02
C ILE A 270 -9.90 -24.21 8.64
N VAL A 271 -11.06 -24.34 7.97
CA VAL A 271 -12.36 -23.96 8.53
C VAL A 271 -13.39 -25.00 8.13
N ASN A 272 -14.07 -25.55 9.13
CA ASN A 272 -15.11 -26.55 8.97
C ASN A 272 -16.52 -25.95 9.07
N ASP A 273 -17.47 -26.65 8.44
CA ASP A 273 -18.92 -26.42 8.56
C ASP A 273 -19.38 -24.97 8.29
N VAL A 274 -18.76 -24.34 7.28
CA VAL A 274 -19.06 -22.97 6.86
C VAL A 274 -20.50 -22.84 6.32
N ASN A 275 -21.01 -23.89 5.65
CA ASN A 275 -22.40 -24.04 5.20
C ASN A 275 -22.96 -22.87 4.34
N ILE A 276 -22.16 -22.36 3.40
CA ILE A 276 -22.54 -21.22 2.55
C ILE A 276 -23.09 -21.67 1.20
N LYS A 277 -24.33 -21.29 0.90
CA LYS A 277 -24.92 -21.52 -0.41
C LYS A 277 -24.33 -20.58 -1.46
N VAL A 278 -23.78 -21.15 -2.53
CA VAL A 278 -23.24 -20.41 -3.67
C VAL A 278 -24.38 -19.94 -4.56
N SER A 279 -24.43 -18.64 -4.80
CA SER A 279 -25.29 -18.00 -5.78
C SER A 279 -24.53 -17.73 -7.08
N LYS A 280 -25.25 -17.35 -8.14
CA LYS A 280 -24.66 -16.94 -9.42
C LYS A 280 -23.68 -15.76 -9.32
N ASN A 281 -23.72 -14.98 -8.24
CA ASN A 281 -22.83 -13.84 -8.04
C ASN A 281 -21.85 -14.04 -6.86
N THR A 282 -21.75 -15.27 -6.34
CA THR A 282 -20.80 -15.53 -5.25
C THR A 282 -19.38 -15.51 -5.79
N ARG A 283 -18.47 -14.83 -5.07
CA ARG A 283 -17.04 -14.77 -5.38
C ARG A 283 -16.24 -15.26 -4.19
N LEU A 284 -15.13 -15.94 -4.47
CA LEU A 284 -14.07 -16.24 -3.52
C LEU A 284 -12.93 -15.25 -3.77
N GLN A 285 -12.39 -14.65 -2.72
CA GLN A 285 -11.15 -13.88 -2.78
C GLN A 285 -10.25 -14.26 -1.60
N TYR A 286 -8.95 -14.31 -1.81
CA TYR A 286 -7.96 -14.52 -0.75
C TYR A 286 -6.60 -13.93 -1.14
N LYS A 287 -5.75 -13.74 -0.14
CA LYS A 287 -4.34 -13.39 -0.28
C LYS A 287 -3.50 -14.64 -0.08
N VAL A 288 -2.44 -14.76 -0.88
CA VAL A 288 -1.44 -15.82 -0.74
C VAL A 288 -0.05 -15.22 -0.92
N MET A 289 0.89 -15.59 -0.06
CA MET A 289 2.29 -15.24 -0.18
C MET A 289 3.15 -16.50 -0.09
N PRO A 290 3.64 -17.00 -1.22
CA PRO A 290 4.52 -18.16 -1.20
C PRO A 290 5.95 -17.80 -0.78
N THR A 291 6.53 -18.62 0.09
CA THR A 291 7.92 -18.48 0.57
C THR A 291 8.48 -19.82 1.07
N SER A 292 9.78 -19.88 1.29
CA SER A 292 10.44 -20.94 2.08
C SER A 292 10.92 -20.47 3.46
N GLU A 293 10.70 -19.20 3.82
CA GLU A 293 11.26 -18.53 5.01
C GLU A 293 12.79 -18.67 5.14
N SER A 294 13.50 -18.89 4.03
CA SER A 294 14.97 -19.00 4.01
C SER A 294 15.69 -17.70 4.39
N GLY A 295 14.95 -16.59 4.47
CA GLY A 295 15.44 -15.35 5.09
C GLY A 295 16.35 -14.49 4.22
N SER A 296 16.70 -14.93 3.00
CA SER A 296 17.50 -14.14 2.05
C SER A 296 17.06 -14.40 0.61
N TYR A 297 16.57 -13.35 -0.06
CA TYR A 297 16.16 -13.41 -1.47
C TYR A 297 17.36 -13.68 -2.40
N ASP A 298 18.50 -13.04 -2.18
CA ASP A 298 19.63 -13.07 -3.12
C ASP A 298 20.47 -14.36 -3.06
N SER A 299 20.63 -14.96 -1.87
CA SER A 299 21.51 -16.13 -1.70
C SER A 299 20.78 -17.48 -1.69
N HIS A 300 19.44 -17.48 -1.56
CA HIS A 300 18.65 -18.70 -1.39
C HIS A 300 17.38 -18.73 -2.27
N TYR A 301 17.38 -18.02 -3.41
CA TYR A 301 16.24 -18.04 -4.33
C TYR A 301 15.94 -19.47 -4.80
N ASP A 302 14.70 -19.91 -4.61
CA ASP A 302 14.28 -21.23 -5.06
C ASP A 302 13.89 -21.21 -6.54
N TYR A 303 14.87 -21.49 -7.41
CA TYR A 303 14.66 -21.63 -8.86
C TYR A 303 13.74 -22.80 -9.26
N ASP A 304 13.38 -23.68 -8.31
CA ASP A 304 12.40 -24.74 -8.53
C ASP A 304 10.96 -24.28 -8.27
N TYR A 305 10.78 -23.04 -7.79
CA TYR A 305 9.48 -22.44 -7.48
C TYR A 305 8.64 -23.32 -6.55
N THR A 306 9.29 -24.05 -5.63
CA THR A 306 8.65 -25.05 -4.76
C THR A 306 7.42 -24.48 -4.06
N PRO A 307 7.45 -23.25 -3.49
CA PRO A 307 6.30 -22.69 -2.77
C PRO A 307 5.15 -22.22 -3.67
N MET A 308 5.38 -22.01 -4.98
CA MET A 308 4.34 -21.47 -5.89
C MET A 308 3.17 -22.44 -6.15
N TYR A 309 3.26 -23.66 -5.65
CA TYR A 309 2.28 -24.72 -5.86
C TYR A 309 1.25 -24.75 -4.73
N ALA A 310 0.64 -23.59 -4.45
CA ALA A 310 -0.24 -23.37 -3.31
C ALA A 310 -1.56 -22.70 -3.72
N ALA A 311 -2.68 -23.08 -3.09
CA ALA A 311 -3.99 -22.46 -3.32
C ALA A 311 -4.97 -22.67 -2.15
N VAL A 312 -6.02 -21.84 -2.11
CA VAL A 312 -7.24 -22.16 -1.33
C VAL A 312 -8.12 -23.08 -2.18
N ASP A 313 -8.60 -24.17 -1.59
CA ASP A 313 -9.62 -25.04 -2.19
C ASP A 313 -10.89 -25.01 -1.32
N LEU A 314 -12.03 -25.32 -1.93
CA LEU A 314 -13.33 -25.37 -1.24
C LEU A 314 -13.92 -26.76 -1.41
N GLU A 315 -14.30 -27.40 -0.30
CA GLU A 315 -15.10 -28.63 -0.35
C GLU A 315 -16.59 -28.25 -0.33
N PHE A 316 -17.35 -28.81 -1.26
CA PHE A 316 -18.80 -28.63 -1.32
C PHE A 316 -19.54 -29.78 -0.62
N ALA A 317 -20.78 -29.54 -0.19
CA ALA A 317 -21.61 -30.53 0.52
C ALA A 317 -21.87 -31.83 -0.26
N ASP A 318 -21.73 -31.81 -1.60
CA ASP A 318 -21.82 -33.00 -2.46
C ASP A 318 -20.48 -33.76 -2.61
N GLY A 319 -19.43 -33.33 -1.90
CA GLY A 319 -18.10 -33.94 -1.90
C GLY A 319 -17.22 -33.57 -3.11
N SER A 320 -17.66 -32.64 -3.96
CA SER A 320 -16.82 -32.03 -5.01
C SER A 320 -15.93 -30.91 -4.45
N TYR A 321 -14.90 -30.52 -5.21
CA TYR A 321 -13.96 -29.46 -4.82
C TYR A 321 -13.86 -28.36 -5.89
N LEU A 322 -13.51 -27.13 -5.50
CA LEU A 322 -13.30 -26.03 -6.45
C LEU A 322 -12.24 -26.39 -7.50
N SER A 323 -11.17 -27.04 -7.06
CA SER A 323 -10.12 -27.56 -7.96
C SER A 323 -10.65 -28.52 -9.02
N ASP A 324 -11.61 -29.39 -8.67
CA ASP A 324 -12.23 -30.35 -9.60
C ASP A 324 -13.21 -29.67 -10.57
N LEU A 325 -13.87 -28.60 -10.12
CA LEU A 325 -14.77 -27.79 -10.94
C LEU A 325 -14.04 -26.84 -11.90
N LYS A 326 -12.70 -26.79 -11.83
CA LYS A 326 -11.85 -25.94 -12.68
C LYS A 326 -12.24 -24.46 -12.61
N GLY A 327 -12.60 -23.98 -11.41
CA GLY A 327 -12.83 -22.56 -11.16
C GLY A 327 -11.61 -21.74 -11.56
N LYS A 328 -11.81 -20.68 -12.34
CA LYS A 328 -10.72 -19.83 -12.83
C LYS A 328 -10.63 -18.53 -12.03
N SER A 329 -9.41 -18.09 -11.76
CA SER A 329 -9.14 -16.75 -11.26
C SER A 329 -9.53 -15.69 -12.30
N GLU A 330 -9.58 -14.43 -11.88
CA GLU A 330 -9.73 -13.29 -12.79
C GLU A 330 -8.61 -13.18 -13.83
N ASP A 331 -7.47 -13.82 -13.61
CA ASP A 331 -6.36 -13.91 -14.58
C ASP A 331 -6.49 -15.12 -15.52
N GLY A 332 -7.60 -15.87 -15.43
CA GLY A 332 -7.90 -17.01 -16.30
C GLY A 332 -7.19 -18.31 -15.92
N VAL A 333 -6.46 -18.34 -14.80
CA VAL A 333 -5.75 -19.51 -14.29
C VAL A 333 -6.69 -20.37 -13.46
N ILE A 334 -6.69 -21.69 -13.64
CA ILE A 334 -7.46 -22.59 -12.77
C ILE A 334 -6.93 -22.47 -11.34
N VAL A 335 -7.84 -22.34 -10.36
CA VAL A 335 -7.49 -22.27 -8.94
C VAL A 335 -7.36 -23.69 -8.40
N SER A 336 -6.18 -24.24 -8.63
CA SER A 336 -5.65 -25.43 -7.97
C SER A 336 -4.15 -25.22 -7.74
N PRO A 337 -3.53 -25.87 -6.74
CA PRO A 337 -2.13 -25.62 -6.44
C PRO A 337 -1.21 -25.94 -7.64
N GLN A 338 -1.51 -26.98 -8.43
CA GLN A 338 -0.73 -27.32 -9.62
C GLN A 338 -0.78 -26.24 -10.70
N GLU A 339 -1.96 -25.68 -10.96
CA GLU A 339 -2.13 -24.72 -12.06
C GLU A 339 -1.63 -23.32 -11.68
N GLN A 340 -1.70 -22.96 -10.39
CA GLN A 340 -1.02 -21.75 -9.88
C GLN A 340 0.51 -21.85 -10.00
N GLY A 341 1.10 -23.00 -9.66
CA GLY A 341 2.54 -23.20 -9.82
C GLY A 341 2.99 -23.17 -11.29
N LYS A 342 2.19 -23.76 -12.19
CA LYS A 342 2.48 -23.76 -13.64
C LYS A 342 2.32 -22.39 -14.30
N SER A 343 1.35 -21.59 -13.87
CA SER A 343 1.09 -20.28 -14.47
C SER A 343 2.19 -19.26 -14.19
N LYS A 344 2.97 -19.48 -13.11
CA LYS A 344 3.99 -18.53 -12.62
C LYS A 344 3.41 -17.14 -12.32
N THR A 345 2.13 -17.08 -11.96
CA THR A 345 1.45 -15.82 -11.62
C THR A 345 1.62 -15.43 -10.15
N LEU A 346 1.93 -16.40 -9.29
CA LEU A 346 2.33 -16.13 -7.91
C LEU A 346 3.79 -15.67 -7.86
N LEU A 347 4.07 -14.75 -6.93
CA LEU A 347 5.38 -14.14 -6.77
C LEU A 347 6.00 -14.52 -5.42
N TYR A 348 7.28 -14.89 -5.44
CA TYR A 348 8.05 -15.21 -4.24
C TYR A 348 8.14 -14.01 -3.30
N ASN A 349 7.88 -14.24 -2.01
CA ASN A 349 7.95 -13.27 -0.92
C ASN A 349 7.06 -12.02 -1.13
N GLN A 350 5.97 -12.19 -1.88
CA GLN A 350 5.04 -11.11 -2.19
C GLN A 350 3.59 -11.59 -2.13
N TRP A 351 2.77 -10.84 -1.41
CA TRP A 351 1.35 -11.12 -1.34
C TRP A 351 0.71 -10.94 -2.73
N SER A 352 -0.04 -11.95 -3.12
CA SER A 352 -0.81 -12.00 -4.37
C SER A 352 -2.30 -12.18 -4.01
N GLN A 353 -3.19 -11.52 -4.74
CA GLN A 353 -4.63 -11.70 -4.57
C GLN A 353 -5.17 -12.62 -5.63
N ILE A 354 -5.89 -13.66 -5.22
CA ILE A 354 -6.64 -14.52 -6.12
C ILE A 354 -8.12 -14.25 -5.93
N THR A 355 -8.84 -14.00 -7.02
CA THR A 355 -10.30 -13.81 -7.01
C THR A 355 -10.93 -14.75 -8.03
N VAL A 356 -11.95 -15.49 -7.61
CA VAL A 356 -12.68 -16.49 -8.41
C VAL A 356 -14.15 -16.12 -8.46
N ASP A 357 -14.71 -16.10 -9.66
CA ASP A 357 -16.16 -16.03 -9.87
C ASP A 357 -16.78 -17.42 -9.61
N LEU A 358 -16.96 -17.73 -8.32
CA LEU A 358 -17.38 -19.04 -7.84
C LEU A 358 -18.75 -19.44 -8.39
N GLY A 359 -19.65 -18.45 -8.55
CA GLY A 359 -20.98 -18.65 -9.13
C GLY A 359 -20.95 -19.28 -10.52
N LYS A 360 -19.94 -19.01 -11.36
CA LYS A 360 -19.85 -19.60 -12.70
C LYS A 360 -19.67 -21.12 -12.72
N VAL A 361 -19.05 -21.69 -11.69
CA VAL A 361 -18.71 -23.12 -11.66
C VAL A 361 -19.44 -23.89 -10.57
N ALA A 362 -19.95 -23.20 -9.54
CA ALA A 362 -20.52 -23.82 -8.36
C ALA A 362 -21.90 -23.29 -7.95
N ASN A 363 -22.60 -22.50 -8.80
CA ASN A 363 -23.94 -22.00 -8.48
C ASN A 363 -24.89 -23.12 -8.03
N GLY A 364 -25.55 -22.94 -6.89
CA GLY A 364 -26.46 -23.90 -6.28
C GLY A 364 -25.78 -24.90 -5.33
N LYS A 365 -24.45 -25.05 -5.36
CA LYS A 365 -23.70 -25.86 -4.38
C LYS A 365 -23.61 -25.14 -3.04
N THR A 366 -23.28 -25.90 -1.99
CA THR A 366 -23.04 -25.36 -0.64
C THR A 366 -21.58 -25.60 -0.27
N VAL A 367 -20.82 -24.53 0.02
CA VAL A 367 -19.46 -24.62 0.57
C VAL A 367 -19.56 -25.18 1.98
N LYS A 368 -18.88 -26.30 2.23
CA LYS A 368 -18.83 -26.96 3.52
C LYS A 368 -17.53 -26.64 4.27
N ARG A 369 -16.39 -26.65 3.57
CA ARG A 369 -15.07 -26.41 4.19
C ARG A 369 -14.19 -25.52 3.33
N VAL A 370 -13.30 -24.80 4.00
CA VAL A 370 -12.17 -24.10 3.39
C VAL A 370 -10.91 -24.89 3.67
N LEU A 371 -10.11 -25.14 2.62
CA LEU A 371 -8.87 -25.87 2.69
C LEU A 371 -7.71 -24.97 2.23
N LEU A 372 -6.55 -25.16 2.85
CA LEU A 372 -5.27 -24.72 2.28
C LEU A 372 -4.58 -25.93 1.68
N ALA A 373 -4.01 -25.76 0.49
CA ALA A 373 -3.53 -26.87 -0.30
C ALA A 373 -2.16 -26.58 -0.92
N TYR A 374 -1.29 -27.59 -0.86
CA TYR A 374 -0.03 -27.68 -1.58
C TYR A 374 -0.08 -28.87 -2.54
N HIS A 375 0.37 -28.68 -3.79
CA HIS A 375 0.49 -29.80 -4.75
C HIS A 375 1.48 -29.48 -5.87
N ASN A 376 2.69 -30.03 -5.79
CA ASN A 376 3.70 -29.97 -6.84
C ASN A 376 3.92 -31.37 -7.45
N PRO A 377 3.53 -31.60 -8.72
CA PRO A 377 3.67 -32.91 -9.36
C PRO A 377 5.13 -33.31 -9.66
N ASN A 378 6.05 -32.34 -9.65
CA ASN A 378 7.46 -32.52 -9.98
C ASN A 378 8.37 -31.97 -8.87
N ALA A 379 7.98 -32.15 -7.61
CA ALA A 379 8.69 -31.65 -6.45
C ALA A 379 10.09 -32.27 -6.33
N LYS A 380 11.07 -31.50 -5.86
CA LYS A 380 12.42 -32.02 -5.58
C LYS A 380 12.57 -32.36 -4.11
N LYS A 381 13.16 -33.53 -3.82
CA LYS A 381 13.41 -34.01 -2.46
C LYS A 381 14.22 -32.96 -1.66
N GLY A 382 13.83 -32.74 -0.41
CA GLY A 382 14.53 -31.86 0.53
C GLY A 382 14.16 -30.40 0.41
N LYS A 383 13.40 -29.99 -0.61
CA LYS A 383 12.85 -28.64 -0.70
C LYS A 383 11.81 -28.40 0.39
N GLN A 384 11.60 -27.13 0.73
CA GLN A 384 10.68 -26.69 1.77
C GLN A 384 9.81 -25.56 1.25
N PHE A 385 8.64 -25.39 1.87
CA PHE A 385 7.72 -24.30 1.63
C PHE A 385 7.06 -23.88 2.96
N ALA A 386 6.66 -22.62 3.01
CA ALA A 386 5.99 -21.96 4.13
C ALA A 386 5.02 -20.92 3.56
N ASP A 387 3.93 -21.39 2.96
CA ASP A 387 3.02 -20.52 2.21
C ASP A 387 2.00 -19.87 3.15
N TYR A 388 1.90 -18.54 3.05
CA TYR A 388 1.02 -17.74 3.88
C TYR A 388 -0.29 -17.43 3.16
N PHE A 389 -1.39 -17.42 3.90
CA PHE A 389 -2.73 -17.13 3.42
C PHE A 389 -3.43 -16.17 4.36
N ASP A 390 -4.15 -15.21 3.78
CA ASP A 390 -4.88 -14.20 4.54
C ASP A 390 -6.12 -13.70 3.78
N ASP A 391 -7.00 -12.95 4.45
CA ASP A 391 -8.22 -12.34 3.90
C ASP A 391 -9.10 -13.30 3.08
N ILE A 392 -9.29 -14.54 3.54
CA ILE A 392 -10.15 -15.49 2.83
C ILE A 392 -11.61 -15.04 2.99
N LYS A 393 -12.24 -14.68 1.87
CA LYS A 393 -13.61 -14.16 1.88
C LYS A 393 -14.49 -14.74 0.78
N LEU A 394 -15.74 -14.99 1.15
CA LEU A 394 -16.83 -15.28 0.23
C LEU A 394 -17.81 -14.11 0.28
N THR A 395 -18.11 -13.53 -0.88
CA THR A 395 -19.03 -12.40 -1.01
C THR A 395 -20.07 -12.68 -2.08
N ASN A 396 -21.27 -12.12 -1.95
CA ASN A 396 -22.23 -11.97 -3.03
C ASN A 396 -22.07 -10.56 -3.61
N GLU A 397 -21.46 -10.46 -4.78
CA GLU A 397 -21.35 -9.17 -5.45
C GLU A 397 -22.62 -8.87 -6.24
N LYS A 398 -22.96 -7.59 -6.41
CA LYS A 398 -24.00 -7.22 -7.37
C LYS A 398 -23.45 -7.49 -8.78
N PRO A 399 -24.29 -7.84 -9.77
CA PRO A 399 -23.84 -7.91 -11.16
C PRO A 399 -23.09 -6.63 -11.50
N ALA A 400 -21.88 -6.75 -12.04
CA ALA A 400 -21.08 -5.60 -12.42
C ALA A 400 -21.89 -4.75 -13.41
N GLN A 401 -22.01 -3.45 -13.10
CA GLN A 401 -22.56 -2.51 -14.07
C GLN A 401 -21.62 -2.43 -15.28
N PRO A 402 -22.11 -2.12 -16.49
CA PRO A 402 -21.25 -1.83 -17.62
C PRO A 402 -20.26 -0.73 -17.21
N MET A 403 -18.97 -1.08 -17.18
CA MET A 403 -17.90 -0.14 -16.84
C MET A 403 -17.45 0.60 -18.09
N GLN A 404 -17.20 1.89 -17.96
CA GLN A 404 -16.46 2.63 -18.97
C GLN A 404 -14.98 2.25 -18.90
N LYS A 405 -14.20 2.54 -19.95
CA LYS A 405 -12.78 2.16 -19.99
C LYS A 405 -11.97 2.84 -18.87
N VAL A 406 -12.29 4.09 -18.55
CA VAL A 406 -11.64 4.79 -17.44
C VAL A 406 -11.90 4.13 -16.08
N ASP A 407 -13.02 3.42 -15.89
CA ASP A 407 -13.33 2.74 -14.64
C ASP A 407 -12.40 1.54 -14.39
N TYR A 408 -11.82 0.95 -15.45
CA TYR A 408 -10.79 -0.08 -15.32
C TYR A 408 -9.44 0.48 -14.85
N VAL A 409 -9.20 1.78 -14.97
CA VAL A 409 -7.92 2.35 -14.54
C VAL A 409 -7.79 2.25 -13.02
N ASN A 410 -6.66 1.72 -12.55
CA ASN A 410 -6.29 1.70 -11.14
C ASN A 410 -5.02 2.53 -10.95
N THR A 411 -5.15 3.71 -10.34
CA THR A 411 -4.02 4.61 -10.12
C THR A 411 -3.09 4.14 -8.99
N LEU A 412 -3.53 3.19 -8.14
CA LEU A 412 -2.69 2.53 -7.12
C LEU A 412 -1.77 1.46 -7.72
N ARG A 413 -1.93 1.09 -9.00
CA ARG A 413 -1.05 0.10 -9.61
C ARG A 413 0.37 0.65 -9.67
N GLY A 414 1.27 -0.05 -8.98
CA GLY A 414 2.68 0.30 -8.88
C GLY A 414 3.04 1.18 -7.67
N THR A 415 2.14 1.36 -6.68
CA THR A 415 2.43 2.10 -5.42
C THR A 415 2.98 1.22 -4.29
N ASN A 416 2.76 -0.09 -4.33
CA ASN A 416 3.23 -1.01 -3.29
C ASN A 416 4.71 -1.44 -3.51
N ASN A 417 5.65 -0.58 -3.14
CA ASN A 417 7.10 -0.72 -3.38
C ASN A 417 7.90 -0.14 -2.22
N ASN A 418 9.22 -0.32 -2.27
CA ASN A 418 10.19 0.47 -1.52
C ASN A 418 11.47 0.71 -2.34
N THR A 419 12.44 1.37 -1.73
CA THR A 419 13.74 1.70 -2.34
C THR A 419 14.58 0.47 -2.73
N ASN A 420 14.37 -0.67 -2.06
CA ASN A 420 15.08 -1.93 -2.32
C ASN A 420 14.29 -2.87 -3.27
N PHE A 421 13.00 -2.63 -3.47
CA PHE A 421 12.13 -3.47 -4.29
C PHE A 421 11.04 -2.66 -5.01
N SER A 422 11.18 -2.54 -6.34
CA SER A 422 10.23 -1.83 -7.19
C SER A 422 9.20 -2.75 -7.85
N ARG A 423 7.93 -2.37 -7.75
CA ARG A 423 6.77 -2.82 -8.55
C ARG A 423 6.22 -1.71 -9.46
N GLY A 424 6.99 -0.63 -9.65
CA GLY A 424 6.61 0.51 -10.46
C GLY A 424 7.10 1.86 -9.91
N LEU A 425 7.22 2.01 -8.58
CA LEU A 425 7.56 3.30 -7.92
C LEU A 425 6.70 4.46 -8.40
N THR A 426 5.37 4.24 -8.47
CA THR A 426 4.42 5.22 -8.99
C THR A 426 3.70 5.94 -7.87
N LEU A 427 3.29 7.20 -8.10
CA LEU A 427 2.30 7.90 -7.27
C LEU A 427 0.86 7.74 -7.82
N PRO A 428 -0.18 7.69 -6.99
CA PRO A 428 -1.57 7.54 -7.42
C PRO A 428 -2.25 8.87 -7.79
N ALA A 429 -1.92 9.41 -8.97
CA ALA A 429 -2.44 10.70 -9.41
C ALA A 429 -3.89 10.68 -9.91
N THR A 430 -4.66 11.65 -9.47
CA THR A 430 -5.90 12.09 -10.12
C THR A 430 -5.54 13.30 -10.99
N THR A 431 -5.75 13.19 -12.30
CA THR A 431 -5.31 14.20 -13.29
C THR A 431 -6.06 14.04 -14.61
N VAL A 432 -5.85 14.96 -15.55
CA VAL A 432 -6.29 14.84 -16.95
C VAL A 432 -5.12 14.40 -17.83
N PRO A 433 -5.34 13.93 -19.08
CA PRO A 433 -4.24 13.56 -19.95
C PRO A 433 -3.23 14.69 -20.18
N ASN A 434 -1.94 14.37 -20.01
CA ASN A 434 -0.82 15.32 -20.04
C ASN A 434 -1.04 16.52 -19.12
N GLY A 435 -1.75 16.33 -18.00
CA GLY A 435 -2.19 17.38 -17.09
C GLY A 435 -1.05 18.26 -16.58
N PHE A 436 -1.31 19.54 -16.32
CA PHE A 436 -0.32 20.43 -15.70
C PHE A 436 -0.08 20.01 -14.24
N ASN A 437 -1.15 19.77 -13.48
CA ASN A 437 -1.07 19.26 -12.11
C ASN A 437 -1.39 17.77 -12.01
N PHE A 438 -0.66 17.05 -11.16
CA PHE A 438 -1.15 15.83 -10.53
C PHE A 438 -1.73 16.14 -9.14
N TRP A 439 -2.90 15.57 -8.83
CA TRP A 439 -3.45 15.57 -7.48
C TRP A 439 -3.27 14.19 -6.88
N SER A 440 -2.35 14.04 -5.93
CA SER A 440 -2.01 12.74 -5.35
C SER A 440 -2.25 12.74 -3.84
N PRO A 441 -2.88 11.70 -3.28
CA PRO A 441 -2.82 11.46 -1.85
C PRO A 441 -1.37 11.18 -1.43
N ALA A 442 -1.05 11.49 -0.17
CA ALA A 442 0.23 11.16 0.43
C ALA A 442 0.04 10.43 1.77
N THR A 443 0.84 9.39 1.99
CA THR A 443 0.96 8.68 3.27
C THR A 443 2.25 9.03 4.01
N ASN A 444 3.27 9.48 3.28
CA ASN A 444 4.54 9.92 3.83
C ASN A 444 4.64 11.45 3.77
N TYR A 445 4.97 12.06 4.90
CA TYR A 445 5.09 13.51 5.01
C TYR A 445 6.44 13.98 4.46
N ASN A 446 6.43 14.89 3.48
CA ASN A 446 7.62 15.51 2.91
C ASN A 446 8.61 14.50 2.27
N ASP A 447 8.09 13.47 1.62
CA ASP A 447 8.87 12.42 0.96
C ASP A 447 8.68 12.45 -0.56
N ASN A 448 9.65 11.92 -1.31
CA ASN A 448 9.50 11.63 -2.73
C ASN A 448 8.70 10.34 -2.94
N ASN A 449 8.79 9.36 -2.03
CA ASN A 449 7.86 8.23 -2.00
C ASN A 449 6.57 8.67 -1.28
N ASN A 450 5.80 9.54 -1.94
CA ASN A 450 4.66 10.20 -1.30
C ASN A 450 3.56 9.21 -0.86
N TYR A 451 3.43 8.05 -1.51
CA TYR A 451 2.40 7.07 -1.23
C TYR A 451 2.95 5.64 -1.07
N GLU A 452 2.91 5.13 0.15
CA GLU A 452 3.39 3.82 0.56
C GLU A 452 2.47 3.27 1.66
N TYR A 453 1.43 2.53 1.29
CA TYR A 453 0.43 2.07 2.27
C TYR A 453 0.87 0.84 3.07
N GLN A 454 1.41 -0.19 2.42
CA GLN A 454 1.66 -1.49 3.07
C GLN A 454 2.93 -1.56 3.91
N LEU A 455 3.86 -0.62 3.73
CA LEU A 455 5.07 -0.51 4.54
C LEU A 455 4.99 0.59 5.61
N ASN A 456 3.99 1.46 5.51
CA ASN A 456 3.75 2.47 6.51
C ASN A 456 3.03 1.85 7.71
N SER A 457 3.76 1.66 8.81
CA SER A 457 3.26 1.09 10.07
C SER A 457 2.05 1.84 10.63
N ASP A 458 2.00 3.15 10.43
CA ASP A 458 0.94 4.00 10.92
C ASP A 458 -0.29 4.01 9.99
N LYS A 459 -0.16 3.58 8.73
CA LYS A 459 -1.22 3.63 7.69
C LYS A 459 -2.01 4.93 7.68
N LYS A 460 -1.29 6.06 7.81
CA LYS A 460 -1.89 7.40 7.90
C LYS A 460 -1.93 8.09 6.55
N PHE A 461 -3.07 8.70 6.25
CA PHE A 461 -3.24 9.70 5.22
C PHE A 461 -2.76 11.04 5.77
N GLN A 462 -1.74 11.64 5.14
CA GLN A 462 -1.18 12.93 5.54
C GLN A 462 -2.00 14.06 4.92
N TYR A 463 -2.08 14.09 3.59
CA TYR A 463 -2.72 15.16 2.83
C TYR A 463 -2.96 14.74 1.38
N MET A 464 -3.76 15.54 0.68
CA MET A 464 -3.74 15.63 -0.78
C MET A 464 -2.68 16.66 -1.21
N THR A 465 -1.86 16.35 -2.20
CA THR A 465 -0.82 17.25 -2.73
C THR A 465 -0.98 17.51 -4.22
N VAL A 466 -0.71 18.75 -4.63
CA VAL A 466 -0.27 19.03 -6.00
C VAL A 466 1.13 18.44 -6.16
N SER A 467 1.35 17.69 -7.25
CA SER A 467 2.61 17.02 -7.56
C SER A 467 2.96 17.21 -9.03
N HIS A 468 4.26 17.27 -9.30
CA HIS A 468 4.86 17.27 -10.63
C HIS A 468 5.99 16.23 -10.70
N GLU A 469 5.95 15.20 -9.86
CA GLU A 469 7.00 14.19 -9.80
C GLU A 469 6.99 13.28 -11.05
N PRO A 470 8.11 13.18 -11.79
CA PRO A 470 8.23 12.23 -12.90
C PRO A 470 8.71 10.84 -12.45
N SER A 471 9.44 10.78 -11.35
CA SER A 471 9.87 9.54 -10.69
C SER A 471 10.39 9.86 -9.28
N TYR A 472 10.37 8.86 -8.41
CA TYR A 472 10.97 8.92 -7.08
C TYR A 472 12.42 9.46 -7.07
N TRP A 473 13.23 9.09 -8.07
CA TRP A 473 14.65 9.45 -8.15
C TRP A 473 14.90 10.90 -8.56
N VAL A 474 14.06 11.43 -9.44
CA VAL A 474 14.13 12.83 -9.86
C VAL A 474 13.50 13.71 -8.79
N GLY A 475 12.49 13.20 -8.07
CA GLY A 475 11.78 13.82 -6.97
C GLY A 475 10.67 14.77 -7.42
N ASP A 476 9.92 15.30 -6.46
CA ASP A 476 8.83 16.25 -6.72
C ASP A 476 9.31 17.72 -6.71
N ARG A 477 8.46 18.63 -7.19
CA ARG A 477 8.65 20.09 -7.17
C ARG A 477 7.33 20.82 -7.45
N GLY A 478 7.23 22.09 -7.05
CA GLY A 478 6.02 22.88 -7.26
C GLY A 478 4.79 22.26 -6.56
N THR A 479 4.90 22.02 -5.26
CA THR A 479 3.89 21.26 -4.49
C THR A 479 3.14 22.12 -3.49
N TRP A 480 1.85 21.87 -3.29
CA TRP A 480 1.00 22.50 -2.27
C TRP A 480 0.03 21.45 -1.71
N GLN A 481 -0.23 21.50 -0.40
CA GLN A 481 -0.94 20.44 0.32
C GLN A 481 -2.19 20.95 1.03
N PHE A 482 -3.20 20.08 1.11
CA PHE A 482 -4.35 20.29 1.99
C PHE A 482 -4.89 18.97 2.57
N MET A 483 -5.54 19.06 3.74
CA MET A 483 -6.10 17.92 4.46
C MET A 483 -7.44 18.29 5.10
N VAL A 484 -8.44 17.41 4.94
CA VAL A 484 -9.70 17.50 5.69
C VAL A 484 -9.49 17.00 7.12
N ASN A 485 -10.04 17.70 8.12
CA ASN A 485 -9.84 17.31 9.52
C ASN A 485 -11.09 17.59 10.36
N THR A 486 -11.35 16.71 11.33
CA THR A 486 -12.47 16.86 12.27
C THR A 486 -12.05 16.82 13.73
N SER A 487 -10.78 16.54 14.04
CA SER A 487 -10.27 16.42 15.41
C SER A 487 -9.76 17.71 16.04
N ILE A 488 -9.39 18.72 15.24
CA ILE A 488 -8.72 19.93 15.74
C ILE A 488 -9.74 21.04 16.00
N ASP A 489 -9.70 21.59 17.21
CA ASP A 489 -10.48 22.78 17.56
C ASP A 489 -9.77 24.04 17.04
N SER A 490 -10.24 24.59 15.93
CA SER A 490 -9.62 25.73 15.26
C SER A 490 -9.57 27.01 16.11
N GLN A 491 -10.45 27.14 17.10
CA GLN A 491 -10.41 28.27 18.04
C GLN A 491 -9.18 28.21 18.94
N LYS A 492 -8.67 27.02 19.25
CA LYS A 492 -7.51 26.80 20.12
C LYS A 492 -6.16 26.81 19.38
N VAL A 493 -6.16 26.86 18.06
CA VAL A 493 -4.93 26.98 17.27
C VAL A 493 -4.29 28.35 17.54
N THR A 494 -3.07 28.32 18.05
CA THR A 494 -2.25 29.50 18.37
C THR A 494 -0.84 29.43 17.80
N SER A 495 -0.47 28.29 17.23
CA SER A 495 0.81 28.08 16.57
C SER A 495 0.69 26.99 15.50
N GLY A 496 1.66 26.93 14.59
CA GLY A 496 1.73 25.86 13.57
C GLY A 496 1.92 24.45 14.15
N ALA A 497 2.36 24.32 15.41
CA ALA A 497 2.46 23.04 16.11
C ALA A 497 1.07 22.48 16.54
N ASP A 498 0.03 23.31 16.54
CA ASP A 498 -1.33 22.84 16.83
C ASP A 498 -1.98 22.18 15.60
N ILE A 499 -1.40 22.41 14.42
CA ILE A 499 -1.87 21.92 13.11
C ILE A 499 -0.73 21.24 12.33
N ASP A 500 0.22 20.62 13.03
CA ASP A 500 1.28 19.83 12.41
C ASP A 500 0.76 18.48 11.90
N HIS A 501 1.53 17.83 11.04
CA HIS A 501 1.13 16.57 10.41
C HIS A 501 0.88 15.41 11.38
N GLY A 502 1.57 15.38 12.53
CA GLY A 502 1.29 14.44 13.61
C GLY A 502 -0.08 14.67 14.28
N LYS A 503 -0.68 15.86 14.12
CA LYS A 503 -2.02 16.21 14.65
C LYS A 503 -3.12 15.94 13.63
N TYR A 504 -2.92 16.31 12.36
CA TYR A 504 -3.99 16.20 11.36
C TYR A 504 -4.01 14.86 10.61
N ALA A 505 -2.88 14.15 10.52
CA ALA A 505 -2.82 12.92 9.75
C ALA A 505 -3.79 11.88 10.31
N SER A 506 -4.51 11.20 9.43
CA SER A 506 -5.63 10.36 9.81
C SER A 506 -5.43 8.92 9.35
N ALA A 507 -5.73 7.95 10.21
CA ALA A 507 -5.79 6.56 9.79
C ALA A 507 -6.81 6.41 8.64
N PHE A 508 -6.52 5.53 7.68
CA PHE A 508 -7.43 5.23 6.58
C PHE A 508 -7.25 3.79 6.11
N SER A 509 -8.15 3.33 5.22
CA SER A 509 -8.01 2.05 4.57
C SER A 509 -8.44 2.08 3.10
N HIS A 510 -7.87 1.18 2.29
CA HIS A 510 -8.21 1.06 0.87
C HIS A 510 -9.69 0.70 0.63
N GLU A 511 -10.37 0.06 1.58
CA GLU A 511 -11.81 -0.24 1.49
C GLU A 511 -12.67 1.04 1.48
N GLN A 512 -12.14 2.14 2.01
CA GLN A 512 -12.78 3.46 2.04
C GLN A 512 -12.13 4.44 1.05
N GLU A 513 -11.29 3.96 0.14
CA GLU A 513 -10.59 4.74 -0.88
C GLU A 513 -11.04 4.38 -2.29
N ILE A 514 -11.27 5.39 -3.12
CA ILE A 514 -11.43 5.26 -4.56
C ILE A 514 -10.37 6.12 -5.21
N ALA A 515 -9.46 5.47 -5.94
CA ALA A 515 -8.36 6.12 -6.64
C ALA A 515 -8.50 5.90 -8.16
N LYS A 516 -8.95 6.95 -8.87
CA LYS A 516 -9.22 6.93 -10.32
C LYS A 516 -8.66 8.19 -10.99
N PRO A 517 -8.38 8.16 -12.30
CA PRO A 517 -7.84 9.34 -13.00
C PRO A 517 -8.71 10.58 -12.86
N GLN A 518 -10.03 10.41 -12.92
CA GLN A 518 -11.05 11.46 -12.87
C GLN A 518 -11.62 11.70 -11.46
N LEU A 519 -11.31 10.86 -10.48
CA LEU A 519 -11.88 10.94 -9.14
C LEU A 519 -10.95 10.32 -8.10
N TYR A 520 -10.55 11.12 -7.12
CA TYR A 520 -10.12 10.62 -5.83
C TYR A 520 -11.26 10.75 -4.83
N GLN A 521 -11.54 9.72 -4.05
CA GLN A 521 -12.47 9.79 -2.92
C GLN A 521 -11.91 9.02 -1.74
N ILE A 522 -12.04 9.58 -0.54
CA ILE A 522 -11.66 8.93 0.71
C ILE A 522 -12.67 9.25 1.81
N SER A 523 -12.98 8.25 2.63
CA SER A 523 -13.66 8.38 3.92
C SER A 523 -12.74 7.82 5.01
N PHE A 524 -12.97 8.24 6.25
CA PHE A 524 -12.08 7.88 7.36
C PHE A 524 -12.78 7.03 8.43
N PRO A 525 -12.07 6.06 9.05
CA PRO A 525 -12.62 5.24 10.13
C PRO A 525 -13.02 6.06 11.35
N ASP A 526 -13.92 5.50 12.16
CA ASP A 526 -14.28 6.05 13.47
C ASP A 526 -13.03 6.30 14.34
N LYS A 527 -13.05 7.36 15.14
CA LYS A 527 -11.96 7.77 16.06
C LYS A 527 -10.64 8.19 15.38
N SER A 528 -10.56 8.20 14.06
CA SER A 528 -9.44 8.81 13.34
C SER A 528 -9.53 10.35 13.37
N ASN A 529 -8.45 11.04 13.02
CA ASN A 529 -8.37 12.51 13.07
C ASN A 529 -9.29 13.23 12.05
N ALA A 530 -9.78 12.50 11.04
CA ALA A 530 -10.78 12.97 10.08
C ALA A 530 -12.07 12.15 10.12
N ALA A 531 -12.35 11.46 11.24
CA ALA A 531 -13.56 10.66 11.40
C ALA A 531 -14.83 11.47 11.13
N GLY A 532 -15.79 10.88 10.42
CA GLY A 532 -17.02 11.54 9.99
C GLY A 532 -16.84 12.50 8.81
N ALA A 533 -15.66 12.57 8.18
CA ALA A 533 -15.46 13.31 6.94
C ALA A 533 -15.35 12.38 5.72
N THR A 534 -15.78 12.89 4.56
CA THR A 534 -15.52 12.32 3.24
C THR A 534 -15.00 13.42 2.32
N MET A 535 -13.87 13.17 1.67
CA MET A 535 -13.30 14.07 0.67
C MET A 535 -13.43 13.45 -0.72
N LYS A 536 -13.86 14.24 -1.70
CA LYS A 536 -13.85 13.87 -3.13
C LYS A 536 -13.15 14.96 -3.93
N LEU A 537 -12.28 14.59 -4.85
CA LEU A 537 -11.55 15.51 -5.72
C LEU A 537 -11.69 15.07 -7.18
N THR A 538 -11.95 16.04 -8.06
CA THR A 538 -11.88 15.87 -9.51
C THR A 538 -10.93 16.92 -10.13
N PRO A 539 -10.11 16.55 -11.13
CA PRO A 539 -9.10 17.45 -11.69
C PRO A 539 -9.64 18.25 -12.87
N THR A 540 -8.96 19.35 -13.17
CA THR A 540 -8.93 20.06 -14.45
C THR A 540 -7.47 20.15 -14.91
N MET A 541 -7.14 20.92 -15.95
CA MET A 541 -5.76 21.00 -16.44
C MET A 541 -4.84 21.64 -15.38
N HIS A 542 -5.22 22.82 -14.87
CA HIS A 542 -4.43 23.62 -13.94
C HIS A 542 -5.05 23.70 -12.53
N GLY A 543 -6.09 22.93 -12.24
CA GLY A 543 -6.82 23.02 -10.98
C GLY A 543 -7.59 21.77 -10.59
N ALA A 544 -8.42 21.88 -9.55
CA ALA A 544 -9.34 20.86 -9.11
C ALA A 544 -10.59 21.45 -8.43
N VAL A 545 -11.64 20.64 -8.39
CA VAL A 545 -12.81 20.85 -7.53
C VAL A 545 -12.82 19.74 -6.48
N THR A 546 -12.89 20.14 -5.21
CA THR A 546 -12.91 19.23 -4.06
C THR A 546 -14.17 19.46 -3.24
N THR A 547 -14.91 18.40 -2.92
CA THR A 547 -16.02 18.46 -1.96
C THR A 547 -15.63 17.77 -0.67
N PHE A 548 -15.87 18.44 0.45
CA PHE A 548 -15.75 17.91 1.81
C PHE A 548 -17.14 17.73 2.40
N THR A 549 -17.52 16.50 2.70
CA THR A 549 -18.77 16.20 3.39
C THR A 549 -18.47 15.82 4.83
N PHE A 550 -19.14 16.45 5.78
CA PHE A 550 -18.98 16.20 7.21
C PHE A 550 -20.28 15.64 7.78
N ASP A 551 -20.17 14.60 8.60
CA ASP A 551 -21.29 14.12 9.39
C ASP A 551 -21.73 15.20 10.38
N LYS A 552 -23.03 15.23 10.70
CA LYS A 552 -23.59 16.20 11.67
C LYS A 552 -22.96 16.08 13.07
N ALA A 553 -22.44 14.89 13.40
CA ALA A 553 -21.81 14.64 14.68
C ALA A 553 -20.30 14.97 14.70
N ALA A 554 -19.71 15.39 13.57
CA ALA A 554 -18.31 15.77 13.52
C ALA A 554 -18.10 17.03 14.38
N PRO A 555 -17.17 17.02 15.36
CA PRO A 555 -17.04 18.11 16.32
C PRO A 555 -16.45 19.38 15.69
N HIS A 556 -15.59 19.22 14.68
CA HIS A 556 -15.01 20.30 13.90
C HIS A 556 -15.08 19.97 12.41
N LYS A 557 -15.16 21.00 11.57
CA LYS A 557 -15.25 20.87 10.11
C LYS A 557 -14.18 21.74 9.49
N ASN A 558 -12.99 21.17 9.36
CA ASN A 558 -11.80 21.93 8.98
C ASN A 558 -11.24 21.47 7.65
N VAL A 559 -10.62 22.42 6.96
CA VAL A 559 -9.62 22.13 5.94
C VAL A 559 -8.32 22.81 6.37
N ILE A 560 -7.25 22.03 6.40
CA ILE A 560 -5.91 22.46 6.79
C ILE A 560 -5.07 22.57 5.52
N PHE A 561 -4.33 23.67 5.40
CA PHE A 561 -3.39 23.91 4.30
C PHE A 561 -1.96 23.82 4.83
N ASP A 562 -1.09 23.27 4.00
CA ASP A 562 0.32 23.13 4.30
C ASP A 562 1.17 23.36 3.03
N SER A 563 2.38 23.86 3.24
CA SER A 563 3.47 23.88 2.26
C SER A 563 4.60 23.05 2.84
N ALA A 564 4.36 21.74 2.93
CA ALA A 564 5.19 20.79 3.67
C ALA A 564 6.61 20.64 3.08
N ARG A 565 6.75 20.84 1.76
CA ARG A 565 8.01 20.62 1.01
C ARG A 565 8.77 21.88 0.63
N GLY A 566 8.31 23.05 1.07
CA GLY A 566 8.95 24.32 0.73
C GLY A 566 8.57 25.45 1.66
N ASP A 567 9.23 26.60 1.50
CA ASP A 567 8.73 27.83 2.09
C ASP A 567 7.42 28.24 1.41
N GLY A 568 6.59 29.00 2.10
CA GLY A 568 5.34 29.44 1.51
C GLY A 568 4.76 30.67 2.16
N LYS A 569 3.77 31.24 1.49
CA LYS A 569 2.93 32.31 1.99
C LYS A 569 1.48 31.92 1.77
N LEU A 570 0.63 32.15 2.75
CA LEU A 570 -0.81 31.93 2.68
C LEU A 570 -1.54 33.18 3.15
N THR A 571 -2.65 33.50 2.48
CA THR A 571 -3.54 34.60 2.87
C THR A 571 -4.99 34.16 2.62
N TYR A 572 -5.85 34.37 3.62
CA TYR A 572 -7.29 34.15 3.52
C TYR A 572 -8.01 35.49 3.34
N HIS A 573 -9.04 35.48 2.51
CA HIS A 573 -9.92 36.61 2.20
C HIS A 573 -11.34 36.23 2.62
N THR A 574 -11.79 36.75 3.77
CA THR A 574 -13.09 36.37 4.36
C THR A 574 -14.26 37.00 3.64
N GLU A 575 -14.04 38.13 2.96
CA GLU A 575 -15.03 38.90 2.22
C GLU A 575 -15.67 38.11 1.07
N ASP A 576 -14.86 37.31 0.37
CA ASP A 576 -15.27 36.54 -0.81
C ASP A 576 -14.94 35.05 -0.69
N GLN A 577 -14.55 34.61 0.51
CA GLN A 577 -14.23 33.22 0.86
C GLN A 577 -13.11 32.63 -0.02
N SER A 578 -12.15 33.48 -0.41
CA SER A 578 -11.01 33.07 -1.22
C SER A 578 -9.73 32.94 -0.41
N PHE A 579 -8.72 32.34 -1.03
CA PHE A 579 -7.37 32.27 -0.50
C PHE A 579 -6.34 32.37 -1.62
N GLU A 580 -5.17 32.84 -1.24
CA GLU A 580 -3.99 32.94 -2.10
C GLU A 580 -2.83 32.25 -1.39
N ALA A 581 -2.09 31.43 -2.12
CA ALA A 581 -0.83 30.88 -1.62
C ALA A 581 0.30 30.97 -2.64
N ALA A 582 1.52 30.97 -2.13
CA ALA A 582 2.73 30.79 -2.90
C ALA A 582 3.60 29.74 -2.20
N THR A 583 4.15 28.79 -2.96
CA THR A 583 4.99 27.71 -2.42
C THR A 583 6.27 27.61 -3.24
N LYS A 584 7.40 27.60 -2.53
CA LYS A 584 8.75 27.59 -3.07
C LYS A 584 9.39 26.23 -2.86
N HIS A 585 8.79 25.21 -3.45
CA HIS A 585 9.40 23.90 -3.62
C HIS A 585 10.07 23.83 -5.00
N SER A 586 11.11 24.63 -5.19
CA SER A 586 11.78 24.84 -6.47
C SER A 586 12.93 23.86 -6.66
N SER A 587 12.96 23.16 -7.80
CA SER A 587 14.12 22.37 -8.25
C SER A 587 14.13 22.25 -9.78
N ASN A 588 15.31 22.03 -10.36
CA ASN A 588 15.53 21.89 -11.81
C ASN A 588 14.82 22.96 -12.66
N GLY A 589 14.87 24.21 -12.21
CA GLY A 589 14.29 25.35 -12.92
C GLY A 589 12.80 25.59 -12.69
N MET A 590 12.11 24.73 -11.93
CA MET A 590 10.73 24.99 -11.49
C MET A 590 10.68 26.28 -10.67
N LYS A 591 9.73 27.15 -10.97
CA LYS A 591 9.55 28.46 -10.31
C LYS A 591 8.59 28.35 -9.14
N THR A 592 8.41 29.45 -8.40
CA THR A 592 7.42 29.52 -7.32
C THR A 592 6.03 29.18 -7.88
N MET A 593 5.34 28.24 -7.25
CA MET A 593 3.95 27.94 -7.62
C MET A 593 3.03 28.90 -6.88
N TYR A 594 2.18 29.59 -7.63
CA TYR A 594 1.10 30.41 -7.11
C TYR A 594 -0.20 29.62 -7.13
N VAL A 595 -1.00 29.77 -6.08
CA VAL A 595 -2.26 29.06 -5.87
C VAL A 595 -3.35 30.09 -5.59
N TYR A 596 -4.48 29.95 -6.25
CA TYR A 596 -5.70 30.69 -5.94
C TYR A 596 -6.86 29.73 -5.80
N GLY A 597 -7.69 29.92 -4.77
CA GLY A 597 -8.89 29.13 -4.61
C GLY A 597 -10.00 29.86 -3.87
N LYS A 598 -11.19 29.25 -3.93
CA LYS A 598 -12.39 29.73 -3.24
C LYS A 598 -13.16 28.57 -2.63
N PHE A 599 -13.79 28.86 -1.50
CA PHE A 599 -14.82 28.01 -0.91
C PHE A 599 -16.21 28.56 -1.24
N ASP A 600 -17.19 27.67 -1.35
CA ASP A 600 -18.60 28.04 -1.50
C ASP A 600 -19.29 28.41 -0.18
N THR A 601 -18.61 28.16 0.94
CA THR A 601 -19.14 28.28 2.29
C THR A 601 -18.33 29.31 3.09
N PRO A 602 -18.98 30.25 3.80
CA PRO A 602 -18.31 31.23 4.66
C PRO A 602 -17.45 30.59 5.75
N PHE A 603 -16.29 31.21 6.01
CA PHE A 603 -15.39 30.81 7.08
C PHE A 603 -15.96 31.25 8.43
N SER A 604 -16.05 30.34 9.39
CA SER A 604 -16.25 30.71 10.80
C SER A 604 -14.94 30.97 11.52
N VAL A 605 -13.87 30.31 11.09
CA VAL A 605 -12.48 30.57 11.49
C VAL A 605 -11.59 30.51 10.26
N ALA A 606 -10.62 31.43 10.17
CA ALA A 606 -9.52 31.36 9.22
C ALA A 606 -8.24 31.84 9.92
N LYS A 607 -7.24 30.97 10.08
CA LYS A 607 -5.97 31.28 10.75
C LYS A 607 -4.79 30.84 9.88
N VAL A 608 -3.76 31.68 9.83
CA VAL A 608 -2.48 31.40 9.16
C VAL A 608 -1.39 31.38 10.21
N GLU A 609 -0.61 30.30 10.21
CA GLU A 609 0.50 30.08 11.13
C GLU A 609 1.80 29.89 10.36
N ASN A 610 2.90 30.39 10.91
CA ASN A 610 4.24 30.31 10.32
C ASN A 610 4.28 30.72 8.84
N SER A 611 3.46 31.69 8.45
CA SER A 611 3.23 32.20 7.09
C SER A 611 2.67 31.22 6.04
N LYS A 612 2.74 29.90 6.24
CA LYS A 612 2.46 28.89 5.20
C LYS A 612 1.46 27.80 5.60
N GLN A 613 1.29 27.56 6.90
CA GLN A 613 0.29 26.62 7.41
C GLN A 613 -1.00 27.40 7.65
N GLY A 614 -2.14 26.76 7.48
CA GLY A 614 -3.41 27.41 7.79
C GLY A 614 -4.52 26.44 8.09
N ILE A 615 -5.53 26.94 8.78
CA ILE A 615 -6.76 26.20 9.07
C ILE A 615 -7.94 27.10 8.76
N VAL A 616 -8.91 26.54 8.04
CA VAL A 616 -10.21 27.15 7.80
C VAL A 616 -11.31 26.23 8.33
N SER A 617 -12.31 26.81 9.00
CA SER A 617 -13.44 26.09 9.60
C SER A 617 -14.78 26.62 9.10
N PHE A 618 -15.79 25.74 9.13
CA PHE A 618 -17.13 26.02 8.62
C PHE A 618 -18.20 25.68 9.67
N ASP A 619 -19.24 26.51 9.76
CA ASP A 619 -20.36 26.30 10.70
C ASP A 619 -21.42 25.32 10.16
N ASP A 620 -22.02 24.54 11.06
CA ASP A 620 -22.95 23.44 10.75
C ASP A 620 -24.34 23.89 10.28
N GLU A 621 -24.78 25.10 10.63
CA GLU A 621 -26.20 25.48 10.48
C GLU A 621 -26.68 25.60 9.03
N LYS A 622 -25.78 25.69 8.04
CA LYS A 622 -26.14 26.01 6.65
C LYS A 622 -25.90 24.87 5.66
N THR A 623 -24.89 24.04 5.87
CA THR A 623 -24.55 22.91 4.98
C THR A 623 -23.62 21.91 5.66
N ASN A 624 -23.77 20.63 5.32
CA ASN A 624 -22.85 19.57 5.70
C ASN A 624 -21.82 19.26 4.60
N GLN A 625 -21.89 19.96 3.47
CA GLN A 625 -20.98 19.83 2.35
C GLN A 625 -20.37 21.19 2.01
N VAL A 626 -19.05 21.21 1.85
CA VAL A 626 -18.25 22.38 1.48
C VAL A 626 -17.53 22.07 0.18
N GLU A 627 -17.62 22.95 -0.82
CA GLU A 627 -16.86 22.84 -2.07
C GLU A 627 -15.68 23.82 -2.04
N MET A 628 -14.50 23.32 -2.41
CA MET A 628 -13.29 24.11 -2.66
C MET A 628 -12.90 23.97 -4.14
N LYS A 629 -12.73 25.09 -4.81
CA LYS A 629 -12.14 25.16 -6.16
C LYS A 629 -10.77 25.79 -6.06
N VAL A 630 -9.76 25.20 -6.68
CA VAL A 630 -8.37 25.68 -6.62
C VAL A 630 -7.66 25.54 -7.96
N ALA A 631 -6.92 26.56 -8.37
CA ALA A 631 -6.07 26.55 -9.55
C ALA A 631 -4.64 27.03 -9.22
N THR A 632 -3.67 26.57 -9.99
CA THR A 632 -2.25 26.88 -9.81
C THR A 632 -1.65 27.57 -11.04
N SER A 633 -0.48 28.18 -10.86
CA SER A 633 0.31 28.81 -11.92
C SER A 633 1.79 28.86 -11.54
N PHE A 634 2.69 28.75 -12.52
CA PHE A 634 4.12 29.08 -12.37
C PHE A 634 4.47 30.46 -12.96
N VAL A 635 3.51 31.13 -13.61
CA VAL A 635 3.67 32.48 -14.17
C VAL A 635 3.45 33.54 -13.10
N SER A 636 2.29 33.54 -12.44
CA SER A 636 1.94 34.52 -11.40
C SER A 636 0.64 34.16 -10.68
N LEU A 637 0.37 34.80 -9.54
CA LEU A 637 -0.93 34.72 -8.87
C LEU A 637 -2.09 35.24 -9.76
N ALA A 638 -1.86 36.27 -10.57
CA ALA A 638 -2.87 36.76 -11.51
C ALA A 638 -3.22 35.71 -12.58
N GLN A 639 -2.21 34.97 -13.05
CA GLN A 639 -2.42 33.85 -13.97
C GLN A 639 -3.13 32.67 -13.27
N ALA A 640 -2.83 32.37 -11.99
CA ALA A 640 -3.58 31.36 -11.23
C ALA A 640 -5.08 31.72 -11.11
N LYS A 641 -5.41 32.99 -10.84
CA LYS A 641 -6.79 33.51 -10.88
C LYS A 641 -7.43 33.37 -12.26
N HIS A 642 -6.66 33.63 -13.32
CA HIS A 642 -7.14 33.47 -14.69
C HIS A 642 -7.41 32.01 -15.05
N ASN A 643 -6.54 31.08 -14.65
CA ASN A 643 -6.77 29.64 -14.81
C ASN A 643 -8.03 29.20 -14.06
N TYR A 644 -8.25 29.70 -12.84
CA TYR A 644 -9.49 29.48 -12.09
C TYR A 644 -10.74 29.95 -12.88
N GLN A 645 -10.70 31.14 -13.48
CA GLN A 645 -11.81 31.69 -14.26
C GLN A 645 -12.11 30.86 -15.52
N LEU A 646 -11.06 30.40 -16.21
CA LEU A 646 -11.19 29.58 -17.41
C LEU A 646 -11.73 28.18 -17.11
N GLU A 647 -11.27 27.56 -16.02
CA GLU A 647 -11.45 26.11 -15.80
C GLU A 647 -12.43 25.75 -14.68
N LEU A 648 -12.68 26.64 -13.72
CA LEU A 648 -13.34 26.26 -12.46
C LEU A 648 -14.54 27.14 -12.11
N GLU A 649 -14.47 28.45 -12.33
CA GLU A 649 -15.48 29.41 -11.87
C GLU A 649 -16.92 28.97 -12.19
N LYS A 650 -17.15 28.52 -13.43
CA LYS A 650 -18.47 28.09 -13.93
C LYS A 650 -18.70 26.57 -13.89
N ASN A 651 -17.68 25.78 -13.57
CA ASN A 651 -17.76 24.32 -13.59
C ASN A 651 -18.10 23.78 -12.20
N THR A 652 -19.15 22.96 -12.10
CA THR A 652 -19.44 22.19 -10.88
C THR A 652 -18.54 20.96 -10.79
N PHE A 653 -18.45 20.36 -9.60
CA PHE A 653 -17.76 19.06 -9.43
C PHE A 653 -18.17 18.02 -10.49
N ALA A 654 -19.47 17.82 -10.68
CA ALA A 654 -19.98 16.82 -11.63
C ALA A 654 -19.61 17.14 -13.09
N GLN A 655 -19.56 18.42 -13.46
CA GLN A 655 -19.16 18.84 -14.81
C GLN A 655 -17.66 18.61 -15.03
N ALA A 656 -16.81 18.99 -14.07
CA ALA A 656 -15.37 18.76 -14.13
C ALA A 656 -15.03 17.26 -14.20
N GLN A 657 -15.67 16.44 -13.35
CA GLN A 657 -15.50 14.99 -13.37
C GLN A 657 -15.90 14.37 -14.71
N LYS A 658 -17.06 14.75 -15.24
CA LYS A 658 -17.54 14.25 -16.52
C LYS A 658 -16.62 14.66 -17.67
N GLN A 659 -16.02 15.86 -17.61
CA GLN A 659 -15.06 16.31 -18.60
C GLN A 659 -13.75 15.51 -18.51
N ALA A 660 -13.21 15.30 -17.31
CA ALA A 660 -12.01 14.45 -17.12
C ALA A 660 -12.26 12.99 -17.57
N GLU A 661 -13.43 12.42 -17.26
CA GLU A 661 -13.87 11.10 -17.76
C GLU A 661 -13.88 11.05 -19.29
N LYS A 662 -14.47 12.07 -19.93
CA LYS A 662 -14.52 12.18 -21.39
C LYS A 662 -13.11 12.26 -21.99
N ASP A 663 -12.23 13.06 -21.41
CA ASP A 663 -10.86 13.25 -21.91
C ASP A 663 -10.03 11.96 -21.79
N TRP A 664 -10.17 11.22 -20.69
CA TRP A 664 -9.54 9.92 -20.55
C TRP A 664 -10.12 8.88 -21.51
N ASN A 665 -11.44 8.76 -21.60
CA ASN A 665 -12.06 7.79 -22.51
C ASN A 665 -11.68 8.08 -23.97
N ALA A 666 -11.54 9.34 -24.40
CA ALA A 666 -11.06 9.67 -25.74
C ALA A 666 -9.67 9.09 -26.07
N ILE A 667 -8.84 8.83 -25.05
CA ILE A 667 -7.54 8.16 -25.19
C ILE A 667 -7.70 6.66 -25.06
N LEU A 668 -8.38 6.19 -24.02
CA LEU A 668 -8.55 4.76 -23.77
C LEU A 668 -9.37 4.08 -24.88
N ASP A 669 -10.20 4.83 -25.61
CA ASP A 669 -10.99 4.34 -26.73
C ASP A 669 -10.18 3.97 -27.98
N ARG A 670 -8.93 4.42 -28.06
CA ARG A 670 -8.01 4.10 -29.16
C ARG A 670 -7.64 2.62 -29.20
N VAL A 671 -7.79 1.90 -28.07
CA VAL A 671 -7.50 0.46 -27.98
C VAL A 671 -8.72 -0.29 -27.44
N SER A 672 -9.09 -1.34 -28.17
CA SER A 672 -10.14 -2.30 -27.78
C SER A 672 -9.59 -3.71 -27.96
N VAL A 673 -9.86 -4.58 -26.98
CA VAL A 673 -9.44 -5.98 -26.99
C VAL A 673 -10.65 -6.87 -26.74
N GLN A 674 -10.76 -7.98 -27.47
CA GLN A 674 -11.84 -8.95 -27.31
C GLN A 674 -11.39 -10.09 -26.39
N GLY A 675 -12.31 -10.61 -25.58
CA GLY A 675 -12.05 -11.78 -24.72
C GLY A 675 -11.12 -11.53 -23.53
N ALA A 676 -10.71 -10.27 -23.28
CA ALA A 676 -9.88 -9.92 -22.13
C ALA A 676 -10.65 -10.04 -20.81
N THR A 677 -9.99 -10.49 -19.76
CA THR A 677 -10.53 -10.50 -18.39
C THR A 677 -10.52 -9.10 -17.78
N GLY A 678 -11.26 -8.91 -16.68
CA GLY A 678 -11.27 -7.64 -15.94
C GLY A 678 -9.86 -7.17 -15.55
N ASN A 679 -9.00 -8.08 -15.05
CA ASN A 679 -7.62 -7.75 -14.67
C ASN A 679 -6.74 -7.38 -15.88
N GLN A 680 -6.96 -8.02 -17.03
CA GLN A 680 -6.25 -7.69 -18.27
C GLN A 680 -6.66 -6.30 -18.77
N LEU A 681 -7.96 -5.97 -18.73
CA LEU A 681 -8.46 -4.62 -19.06
C LEU A 681 -7.94 -3.57 -18.07
N THR A 682 -7.95 -3.86 -16.77
CA THR A 682 -7.33 -3.01 -15.74
C THR A 682 -5.85 -2.78 -16.02
N THR A 683 -5.10 -3.82 -16.36
CA THR A 683 -3.67 -3.71 -16.68
C THR A 683 -3.44 -2.85 -17.92
N LEU A 684 -4.17 -3.11 -19.01
CA LEU A 684 -4.07 -2.37 -20.26
C LEU A 684 -4.38 -0.89 -20.06
N TYR A 685 -5.57 -0.57 -19.52
CA TYR A 685 -6.00 0.81 -19.40
C TYR A 685 -5.25 1.58 -18.32
N SER A 686 -4.78 0.93 -17.26
CA SER A 686 -3.88 1.58 -16.30
C SER A 686 -2.54 1.94 -16.93
N ASN A 687 -1.97 1.08 -17.78
CA ASN A 687 -0.72 1.39 -18.48
C ASN A 687 -0.92 2.50 -19.54
N MET A 688 -2.06 2.53 -20.23
CA MET A 688 -2.40 3.64 -21.12
C MET A 688 -2.56 4.95 -20.36
N TYR A 689 -3.20 4.93 -19.18
CA TYR A 689 -3.26 6.08 -18.30
C TYR A 689 -1.84 6.57 -17.94
N ARG A 690 -0.93 5.68 -17.51
CA ARG A 690 0.47 6.04 -17.20
C ARG A 690 1.21 6.64 -18.40
N LEU A 691 1.00 6.07 -19.60
CA LEU A 691 1.59 6.57 -20.85
C LEU A 691 1.17 8.03 -21.11
N TYR A 692 -0.09 8.38 -20.87
CA TYR A 692 -0.64 9.72 -21.14
C TYR A 692 -0.69 10.64 -19.92
N MET A 693 -0.13 10.24 -18.77
CA MET A 693 0.19 11.19 -17.69
C MET A 693 1.34 12.11 -18.10
N TYR A 694 2.30 11.58 -18.87
CA TYR A 694 3.51 12.26 -19.28
C TYR A 694 3.57 12.42 -20.80
N PRO A 695 4.42 13.32 -21.33
CA PRO A 695 4.98 14.47 -20.61
C PRO A 695 3.86 15.43 -20.16
N ASN A 696 4.10 16.19 -19.09
CA ASN A 696 3.11 17.14 -18.56
C ASN A 696 3.11 18.42 -19.39
N LEU A 697 1.94 19.00 -19.68
CA LEU A 697 1.87 20.37 -20.17
C LEU A 697 2.39 21.31 -19.08
N TYR A 698 3.34 22.18 -19.42
CA TYR A 698 3.90 23.17 -18.48
C TYR A 698 3.44 24.61 -18.78
N SER A 699 2.65 24.79 -19.84
CA SER A 699 2.19 26.09 -20.30
C SER A 699 0.75 26.37 -19.92
N GLU A 700 0.46 27.65 -19.77
CA GLU A 700 -0.79 28.19 -19.27
C GLU A 700 -1.42 29.11 -20.35
N ASN A 701 -2.74 29.19 -20.39
CA ASN A 701 -3.44 30.03 -21.36
C ASN A 701 -3.66 31.44 -20.80
N ALA A 702 -2.85 32.42 -21.22
CA ALA A 702 -3.03 33.85 -20.89
C ALA A 702 -4.09 34.56 -21.76
N GLY A 703 -4.71 33.84 -22.69
CA GLY A 703 -5.76 34.33 -23.58
C GLY A 703 -7.16 34.03 -23.05
N THR A 704 -8.09 33.75 -23.96
CA THR A 704 -9.44 33.29 -23.61
C THR A 704 -9.63 31.85 -24.10
N ALA A 705 -10.69 31.17 -23.68
CA ALA A 705 -11.05 29.85 -24.20
C ALA A 705 -11.27 29.84 -25.73
N ALA A 706 -11.74 30.95 -26.31
CA ALA A 706 -11.97 31.07 -27.76
C ALA A 706 -10.72 31.50 -28.55
N LYS A 707 -9.75 32.14 -27.88
CA LYS A 707 -8.51 32.64 -28.49
C LYS A 707 -7.37 32.44 -27.50
N GLU A 708 -6.82 31.25 -27.55
CA GLU A 708 -5.73 30.83 -26.66
C GLU A 708 -4.46 31.64 -26.93
N LYS A 709 -3.72 31.93 -25.85
CA LYS A 709 -2.36 32.51 -25.89
C LYS A 709 -1.50 31.76 -24.88
N TRP A 710 -0.80 30.75 -25.37
CA TRP A 710 0.03 29.89 -24.52
C TRP A 710 1.32 30.59 -24.09
N VAL A 711 1.56 30.59 -22.79
CA VAL A 711 2.76 31.13 -22.15
C VAL A 711 3.29 30.16 -21.10
N TYR A 712 4.55 30.29 -20.74
CA TYR A 712 5.14 29.54 -19.63
C TYR A 712 6.25 30.36 -18.97
N SER A 713 6.55 30.06 -17.71
CA SER A 713 7.74 30.54 -17.04
C SER A 713 8.95 29.75 -17.52
N SER A 714 9.95 30.36 -18.16
CA SER A 714 11.12 29.61 -18.64
C SER A 714 11.84 28.89 -17.49
N PRO A 715 12.09 27.57 -17.59
CA PRO A 715 12.84 26.87 -16.55
C PRO A 715 14.35 27.17 -16.61
N TYR A 716 14.81 27.93 -17.61
CA TYR A 716 16.22 28.25 -17.85
C TYR A 716 16.59 29.69 -17.50
N GLU A 717 15.60 30.57 -17.42
CA GLU A 717 15.80 32.02 -17.20
C GLU A 717 14.99 32.53 -15.99
N GLY A 718 15.40 33.68 -15.45
CA GLY A 718 14.72 34.33 -14.32
C GLY A 718 14.91 33.62 -12.97
N THR A 719 14.47 34.28 -11.90
CA THR A 719 14.50 33.71 -10.54
C THR A 719 13.15 33.08 -10.21
N ASP A 720 13.11 32.27 -9.15
CA ASP A 720 11.88 31.59 -8.70
C ASP A 720 10.68 32.54 -8.57
N ASP A 721 10.90 33.70 -7.95
CA ASP A 721 9.85 34.71 -7.67
C ASP A 721 9.70 35.77 -8.77
N LYS A 722 10.56 35.73 -9.80
CA LYS A 722 10.54 36.64 -10.95
C LYS A 722 10.86 35.85 -12.23
N PRO A 723 9.94 34.99 -12.66
CA PRO A 723 10.14 34.17 -13.84
C PRO A 723 10.21 35.03 -15.11
N VAL A 724 11.04 34.61 -16.07
CA VAL A 724 10.95 35.15 -17.43
C VAL A 724 9.86 34.39 -18.18
N ILE A 725 8.89 35.10 -18.72
CA ILE A 725 7.75 34.50 -19.41
C ILE A 725 8.04 34.42 -20.91
N LYS A 726 7.83 33.24 -21.50
CA LYS A 726 7.99 32.96 -22.93
C LYS A 726 6.66 32.53 -23.53
N THR A 727 6.54 32.63 -24.84
CA THR A 727 5.34 32.24 -25.59
C THR A 727 5.50 30.85 -26.19
N GLY A 728 4.41 30.09 -26.25
CA GLY A 728 4.37 28.75 -26.82
C GLY A 728 3.94 27.71 -25.79
N LYS A 729 3.96 26.44 -26.21
CA LYS A 729 3.73 25.30 -25.33
C LYS A 729 5.07 24.64 -25.01
N LEU A 730 5.35 24.49 -23.72
CA LEU A 730 6.44 23.69 -23.19
C LEU A 730 5.83 22.45 -22.53
N TYR A 731 6.49 21.31 -22.70
CA TYR A 731 6.15 20.08 -22.02
C TYR A 731 7.30 19.68 -21.09
N ALA A 732 7.00 19.12 -19.93
CA ALA A 732 7.98 18.76 -18.91
C ALA A 732 7.87 17.28 -18.54
N ASN A 733 8.73 16.82 -17.62
CA ASN A 733 8.66 15.50 -17.00
C ASN A 733 8.79 14.34 -17.99
N ASN A 734 9.92 14.30 -18.68
CA ASN A 734 10.24 13.22 -19.61
C ASN A 734 11.73 12.87 -19.62
N GLY A 735 12.01 11.59 -19.51
CA GLY A 735 13.33 11.03 -19.70
C GLY A 735 13.48 10.41 -21.07
N PHE A 736 14.13 11.10 -22.01
CA PHE A 736 14.26 10.58 -23.37
C PHE A 736 15.09 9.31 -23.40
N TRP A 737 16.01 9.12 -22.45
CA TRP A 737 16.71 7.85 -22.31
C TRP A 737 15.78 6.68 -22.07
N ASP A 738 14.58 6.85 -21.49
CA ASP A 738 13.59 5.80 -21.24
C ASP A 738 12.55 5.73 -22.37
N THR A 739 11.97 6.88 -22.70
CA THR A 739 10.73 6.98 -23.46
C THR A 739 10.90 6.76 -24.96
N TYR A 740 12.10 6.95 -25.52
CA TYR A 740 12.33 6.76 -26.96
C TYR A 740 12.03 5.32 -27.44
N ARG A 741 12.16 4.32 -26.56
CA ARG A 741 12.02 2.89 -26.93
C ARG A 741 10.63 2.55 -27.42
N THR A 742 9.61 2.98 -26.68
CA THR A 742 8.21 2.57 -26.92
C THR A 742 7.18 3.63 -26.59
N THR A 743 7.49 4.61 -25.75
CA THR A 743 6.53 5.66 -25.35
C THR A 743 6.28 6.63 -26.50
N TRP A 744 7.35 7.17 -27.11
CA TRP A 744 7.22 8.05 -28.28
C TRP A 744 6.61 7.36 -29.50
N PRO A 745 7.07 6.15 -29.90
CA PRO A 745 6.39 5.38 -30.94
C PRO A 745 4.90 5.10 -30.64
N ALA A 746 4.55 4.90 -29.36
CA ALA A 746 3.16 4.73 -28.96
C ALA A 746 2.35 6.02 -29.08
N TYR A 747 2.93 7.20 -28.87
CA TYR A 747 2.26 8.46 -29.19
C TYR A 747 2.03 8.60 -30.69
N SER A 748 3.01 8.27 -31.53
CA SER A 748 2.88 8.30 -33.00
C SER A 748 1.76 7.37 -33.50
N LEU A 749 1.67 6.17 -32.91
CA LEU A 749 0.66 5.19 -33.30
C LEU A 749 -0.73 5.53 -32.77
N LEU A 750 -0.83 5.98 -31.52
CA LEU A 750 -2.12 6.08 -30.82
C LEU A 750 -2.66 7.52 -30.80
N SER A 751 -1.83 8.55 -30.95
CA SER A 751 -2.28 9.95 -30.93
C SER A 751 -2.74 10.46 -32.28
N THR A 752 -3.48 11.57 -32.24
CA THR A 752 -3.74 12.32 -33.46
C THR A 752 -2.43 12.98 -33.92
N PRO A 753 -2.17 13.10 -35.23
CA PRO A 753 -0.96 13.76 -35.72
C PRO A 753 -0.77 15.17 -35.15
N LYS A 754 -1.88 15.90 -34.91
CA LYS A 754 -1.84 17.22 -34.27
C LYS A 754 -1.31 17.17 -32.84
N LYS A 755 -1.72 16.18 -32.04
CA LYS A 755 -1.27 16.07 -30.65
C LYS A 755 0.18 15.62 -30.58
N GLU A 756 0.59 14.69 -31.44
CA GLU A 756 2.00 14.29 -31.56
C GLU A 756 2.89 15.48 -31.94
N ALA A 757 2.55 16.21 -33.00
CA ALA A 757 3.29 17.39 -33.42
C ALA A 757 3.39 18.45 -32.31
N GLU A 758 2.33 18.62 -31.51
CA GLU A 758 2.34 19.50 -30.34
C GLU A 758 3.31 19.02 -29.24
N LEU A 759 3.34 17.73 -28.94
CA LEU A 759 4.25 17.16 -27.94
C LEU A 759 5.72 17.33 -28.39
N VAL A 760 5.99 17.03 -29.67
CA VAL A 760 7.32 17.16 -30.28
C VAL A 760 7.77 18.62 -30.34
N ASP A 761 6.91 19.56 -30.76
CA ASP A 761 7.22 20.99 -30.76
C ASP A 761 7.49 21.52 -29.34
N GLY A 762 6.79 20.97 -28.35
CA GLY A 762 7.05 21.23 -26.94
C GLY A 762 8.46 20.84 -26.49
N LEU A 763 9.03 19.77 -27.06
CA LEU A 763 10.44 19.41 -26.82
C LEU A 763 11.39 20.39 -27.51
N VAL A 764 11.06 20.80 -28.75
CA VAL A 764 11.83 21.80 -29.51
C VAL A 764 11.82 23.15 -28.79
N GLN A 765 10.78 23.46 -28.02
CA GLN A 765 10.73 24.68 -27.22
C GLN A 765 11.87 24.75 -26.18
N HIS A 766 12.37 23.63 -25.65
CA HIS A 766 13.57 23.62 -24.80
C HIS A 766 14.84 24.04 -25.56
N TYR A 767 14.97 23.68 -26.84
CA TYR A 767 16.06 24.15 -27.70
C TYR A 767 15.96 25.66 -27.95
N ARG A 768 14.75 26.16 -28.21
CA ARG A 768 14.51 27.60 -28.43
C ARG A 768 14.91 28.45 -27.22
N ASP A 769 14.70 27.93 -26.01
CA ASP A 769 15.04 28.65 -24.77
C ASP A 769 16.53 28.63 -24.42
N GLN A 770 17.26 27.53 -24.67
CA GLN A 770 18.63 27.36 -24.13
C GLN A 770 19.69 26.96 -25.16
N GLY A 771 19.32 26.72 -26.42
CA GLY A 771 20.22 26.36 -27.53
C GLY A 771 20.49 24.87 -27.74
N TRP A 772 19.92 23.97 -26.92
CA TRP A 772 20.01 22.51 -27.07
C TRP A 772 18.80 21.80 -26.44
N VAL A 773 18.49 20.57 -26.88
CA VAL A 773 17.43 19.74 -26.27
C VAL A 773 18.06 18.90 -25.15
N PRO A 774 17.57 18.99 -23.88
CA PRO A 774 18.09 18.19 -22.79
C PRO A 774 17.82 16.69 -22.98
N ARG A 775 18.58 15.83 -22.29
CA ARG A 775 18.33 14.37 -22.30
C ARG A 775 17.20 13.92 -21.37
N TRP A 776 16.94 14.74 -20.36
CA TRP A 776 15.91 14.59 -19.34
C TRP A 776 15.39 15.99 -18.99
N ILE A 777 14.06 16.14 -18.89
CA ILE A 777 13.39 17.41 -18.58
C ILE A 777 12.47 17.27 -17.36
N ALA A 778 12.59 18.15 -16.36
CA ALA A 778 11.75 18.15 -15.15
C ALA A 778 11.83 19.46 -14.30
N PRO A 779 11.24 20.60 -14.68
CA PRO A 779 10.86 20.98 -16.03
C PRO A 779 12.09 21.39 -16.86
N GLY A 780 13.15 21.91 -16.24
CA GLY A 780 14.41 22.23 -16.91
C GLY A 780 15.25 20.99 -17.21
N GLY A 781 16.39 21.22 -17.85
CA GLY A 781 17.34 20.15 -18.19
C GLY A 781 17.91 19.52 -16.92
N THR A 782 17.75 18.20 -16.79
CA THR A 782 18.20 17.44 -15.62
C THR A 782 19.33 16.50 -16.03
N ASN A 783 20.43 16.49 -15.28
CA ASN A 783 21.58 15.60 -15.56
C ASN A 783 21.29 14.18 -15.07
N SER A 784 20.46 13.46 -15.81
CA SER A 784 20.09 12.06 -15.56
C SER A 784 20.23 11.25 -16.84
N MET A 785 20.72 10.01 -16.71
CA MET A 785 20.92 9.06 -17.79
C MET A 785 21.84 9.57 -18.94
N VAL A 786 21.87 8.87 -20.09
CA VAL A 786 22.87 9.04 -21.16
C VAL A 786 22.24 9.10 -22.56
N GLY A 787 23.05 9.37 -23.60
CA GLY A 787 22.65 9.29 -25.02
C GLY A 787 21.90 10.50 -25.58
N THR A 788 21.84 10.65 -26.90
CA THR A 788 21.12 11.73 -27.62
C THR A 788 19.76 11.26 -28.13
N ASN A 789 18.99 10.58 -27.27
CA ASN A 789 17.77 9.87 -27.67
C ASN A 789 16.65 10.79 -28.19
N SER A 790 16.74 12.11 -27.98
CA SER A 790 15.89 13.10 -28.65
C SER A 790 15.98 13.02 -30.16
N ASP A 791 17.15 12.70 -30.72
CA ASP A 791 17.36 12.61 -32.17
C ASP A 791 16.51 11.49 -32.77
N ILE A 792 16.38 10.37 -32.04
CA ILE A 792 15.55 9.22 -32.42
C ILE A 792 14.08 9.61 -32.37
N ILE A 793 13.66 10.30 -31.31
CA ILE A 793 12.28 10.78 -31.16
C ILE A 793 11.88 11.69 -32.32
N PHE A 794 12.75 12.63 -32.71
CA PHE A 794 12.47 13.55 -33.82
C PHE A 794 12.55 12.90 -35.20
N ALA A 795 13.28 11.79 -35.36
CA ALA A 795 13.36 11.09 -36.63
C ALA A 795 12.19 10.10 -36.84
N ASP A 796 11.61 9.58 -35.74
CA ASP A 796 10.46 8.68 -35.76
C ASP A 796 9.14 9.43 -36.03
N ALA A 797 8.98 10.61 -35.44
CA ALA A 797 7.86 11.53 -35.65
C ALA A 797 7.94 12.25 -37.01
#